data_AF-A0A1L8WA11-F1
#
_entry.id   AF-A0A1L8WA11-F1
#
_cell.length_a   1.000
_cell.length_b   1.000
_cell.length_c   1.000
_cell.angle_alpha   90.00
_cell.angle_beta   90.00
_cell.angle_gamma   90.00
#
_symmetry.space_group_name_H-M   'P 1'
#
loop_
_entity.id
_entity.type
_entity.pdbx_description
1 polymer ?
#
loop_
_entity_poly.entity_id
_entity_poly.type
_entity_poly.pdbx_seq_one_letter_code
_entity_poly.pdbx_strand_id
1 'polypeptide(L)'
;MKYISVVAFLLGNVVCQGQISFADKQSEQEKTVALNHPLYAVKDSRLTQAAQTTNSLAIKEHSVTEKKEAISGVYNNIIYDLKGSELHLTGVASSNQEQEIRIDRSFLNAIHPDISKLILSPNFFYSMKGKSIHSIIISSSLNLVPRISDGQGGNVDLHRAFAGDEFLETVDFGATDFSEVINTSKMFENCSKLKTVQLSRLYATNLEGMFKNCPNLEQVKISENVTPMILVDMFNNCPKLMNIDGINQWTTTTIQKVEGIFLNCPALLNLDLSQWPSSLRDKMMSEQSNQKEETNQENTANGELAETNIPSQAEGVTVQPANTTTEWQYELSSEQDRYILTKYIGNNTEIVVPTSINGKPTSLLDIDSSIFPNYQSIVSFKIAPGNKVSIEDFDLRYAFQFWSSLKEVDLTGLDTSEVTNTGAMFANDPLLTKVNLSGWNTSNVTDMNYMFNGDKQLQELYLANWDVRQVTDMAYMFAHLSSLKTLDLSSFQTDKVSNMTSMFVGTTNLKLLNLSQFNLSNVKNVRNMFATSVKSPLLVLANDNKLLNYNYDADNRVLTGPVFDANGGVFEDQGTTKNYFQSVVITPTDPKLQMQTFNQFKDALVVKKPHCVFSDWQVNGVDNANNVTDLLTTTYQAVWITLPEIPSDTDNGKPGETSLFGLYYSPKQFSFPVTSLNETGKQQIPFDKQDSFDIGVCDKRQTSNAWTLQAQLVWTTAKTIPGSTIVLTNKGVVKKNINDGTSPFNPSTDLADGGNEIQGAALPEIETSKPVVIMEAHQATHDAIYNYNLGDAYLNIADTKNVQPGNYTGHVEWTLVQAP
;
A
#
# COMPACT_ATOMS: atom_id res chain seq x y z
N MET A 1 8.20 31.87 9.56
CA MET A 1 9.35 31.90 8.62
C MET A 1 10.15 30.60 8.80
N LYS A 2 9.67 29.51 8.19
CA LYS A 2 10.28 28.17 8.29
C LYS A 2 10.30 27.49 6.88
N TYR A 3 11.27 26.61 6.72
CA TYR A 3 11.63 25.65 5.65
C TYR A 3 11.47 25.95 4.15
N ILE A 4 12.63 26.00 3.51
CA ILE A 4 12.91 25.86 2.06
C ILE A 4 13.40 24.42 1.83
N SER A 5 13.34 23.96 0.58
CA SER A 5 13.78 22.67 0.01
C SER A 5 12.67 21.58 -0.07
N VAL A 6 12.24 21.02 -1.23
CA VAL A 6 12.89 20.61 -2.52
C VAL A 6 13.54 19.21 -2.41
N VAL A 7 13.29 18.20 -3.27
CA VAL A 7 12.30 17.99 -4.38
C VAL A 7 12.10 16.47 -4.58
N ALA A 8 11.07 16.08 -5.35
CA ALA A 8 10.78 14.70 -5.76
C ALA A 8 11.93 13.92 -6.42
N PHE A 9 11.86 12.58 -6.35
CA PHE A 9 11.93 11.72 -7.55
C PHE A 9 11.40 10.30 -7.28
N LEU A 10 10.66 9.72 -8.24
CA LEU A 10 10.38 8.29 -8.28
C LEU A 10 10.15 7.81 -9.72
N LEU A 11 10.54 6.56 -9.98
CA LEU A 11 10.45 5.80 -11.24
C LEU A 11 11.42 6.21 -12.36
N GLY A 12 12.06 5.19 -12.93
CA GLY A 12 12.87 5.27 -14.13
C GLY A 12 12.82 3.97 -14.92
N ASN A 13 13.32 4.02 -16.16
CA ASN A 13 13.60 2.90 -17.06
C ASN A 13 12.41 2.02 -17.53
N VAL A 14 11.98 2.27 -18.77
CA VAL A 14 11.67 1.17 -19.70
C VAL A 14 12.70 1.22 -20.83
N VAL A 15 13.37 0.10 -21.09
CA VAL A 15 14.27 -0.06 -22.25
C VAL A 15 13.61 -1.03 -23.22
N CYS A 16 13.34 -0.56 -24.45
CA CYS A 16 12.98 -1.43 -25.56
C CYS A 16 13.99 -1.24 -26.70
N GLN A 17 14.63 -2.34 -27.11
CA GLN A 17 15.35 -2.39 -28.39
C GLN A 17 14.34 -2.61 -29.52
N GLY A 18 14.56 -1.97 -30.67
CA GLY A 18 13.81 -2.20 -31.89
C GLY A 18 14.65 -1.84 -33.12
N GLN A 19 14.78 -2.77 -34.07
CA GLN A 19 15.59 -2.54 -35.27
C GLN A 19 14.77 -2.01 -36.45
N ILE A 20 15.31 -0.97 -37.08
CA ILE A 20 15.39 -0.72 -38.54
C ILE A 20 14.27 -1.32 -39.42
N SER A 21 13.47 -0.45 -40.04
CA SER A 21 13.17 -0.54 -41.49
C SER A 21 12.62 0.78 -42.04
N PHE A 22 12.75 0.97 -43.35
CA PHE A 22 12.44 2.22 -44.07
C PHE A 22 11.04 2.19 -44.70
N ALA A 23 10.43 3.37 -44.86
CA ALA A 23 9.41 3.62 -45.87
C ALA A 23 9.53 5.06 -46.42
N ASP A 24 10.12 5.19 -47.60
CA ASP A 24 10.06 6.42 -48.40
C ASP A 24 8.63 6.66 -48.92
N LYS A 25 8.20 7.93 -48.98
CA LYS A 25 7.97 8.61 -50.28
C LYS A 25 7.43 10.05 -50.18
N GLN A 26 8.07 10.92 -50.96
CA GLN A 26 7.50 11.85 -51.96
C GLN A 26 6.23 12.68 -51.64
N SER A 27 6.11 13.94 -52.05
CA SER A 27 7.08 14.90 -52.64
C SER A 27 6.37 16.23 -52.93
N GLU A 28 7.09 17.34 -52.96
CA GLU A 28 6.83 18.36 -53.97
C GLU A 28 8.12 19.08 -54.40
N GLN A 29 8.10 19.68 -55.59
CA GLN A 29 9.26 20.26 -56.29
C GLN A 29 9.30 21.81 -56.03
N GLU A 30 10.26 22.64 -56.44
CA GLU A 30 11.37 22.46 -57.39
C GLU A 30 12.42 23.59 -57.23
N LYS A 31 13.73 23.27 -57.27
CA LYS A 31 14.73 23.84 -58.22
C LYS A 31 16.17 23.68 -57.74
N THR A 32 16.97 23.03 -58.58
CA THR A 32 18.41 22.81 -58.40
C THR A 32 19.25 23.80 -59.21
N VAL A 33 20.33 24.27 -58.60
CA VAL A 33 21.62 24.52 -59.28
C VAL A 33 22.69 23.95 -58.34
N ALA A 34 23.71 23.27 -58.88
CA ALA A 34 24.62 22.42 -58.12
C ALA A 34 26.11 22.69 -58.43
N LEU A 35 26.97 21.89 -57.77
CA LEU A 35 28.45 21.75 -57.91
C LEU A 35 29.25 22.68 -56.97
N ASN A 36 30.25 22.22 -56.19
CA ASN A 36 30.92 20.91 -56.14
C ASN A 36 31.45 20.50 -54.74
N HIS A 37 31.70 19.20 -54.55
CA HIS A 37 32.42 18.55 -53.43
C HIS A 37 33.95 18.41 -53.75
N PRO A 38 34.82 17.80 -52.90
CA PRO A 38 34.76 17.41 -51.47
C PRO A 38 35.94 18.06 -50.66
N LEU A 39 36.35 17.74 -49.42
CA LEU A 39 36.92 16.48 -48.87
C LEU A 39 37.24 16.58 -47.35
N TYR A 40 37.55 15.44 -46.71
CA TYR A 40 37.93 15.29 -45.29
C TYR A 40 39.36 15.75 -44.95
N ALA A 41 39.61 16.19 -43.70
CA ALA A 41 40.78 15.83 -42.89
C ALA A 41 40.62 16.22 -41.40
N VAL A 42 41.32 15.50 -40.50
CA VAL A 42 41.40 15.78 -39.04
C VAL A 42 42.88 15.92 -38.64
N LYS A 43 43.26 16.95 -37.87
CA LYS A 43 44.28 16.89 -36.79
C LYS A 43 44.54 18.21 -36.03
N ASP A 44 44.06 18.25 -34.79
CA ASP A 44 44.84 18.30 -33.54
C ASP A 44 46.00 19.31 -33.29
N SER A 45 45.86 19.98 -32.13
CA SER A 45 46.88 20.48 -31.19
C SER A 45 47.48 21.90 -31.34
N ARG A 46 47.68 22.51 -30.16
CA ARG A 46 48.71 23.53 -29.78
C ARG A 46 48.48 25.00 -30.23
N LEU A 47 48.92 26.04 -29.49
CA LEU A 47 49.84 26.14 -28.32
C LEU A 47 49.54 27.40 -27.44
N THR A 48 49.97 27.36 -26.15
CA THR A 48 50.38 28.44 -25.19
C THR A 48 49.95 29.93 -25.38
N GLN A 49 49.49 30.68 -24.37
CA GLN A 49 50.05 30.99 -23.02
C GLN A 49 51.25 31.97 -23.02
N ALA A 50 51.07 33.19 -22.48
CA ALA A 50 52.08 34.04 -21.81
C ALA A 50 51.38 35.25 -21.13
N ALA A 51 52.00 35.89 -20.14
CA ALA A 51 51.45 37.04 -19.41
C ALA A 51 52.55 37.98 -18.86
N GLN A 52 52.14 39.16 -18.37
CA GLN A 52 52.97 40.21 -17.69
C GLN A 52 53.95 40.93 -18.63
N THR A 53 54.12 42.25 -18.56
CA THR A 53 54.64 43.01 -17.40
C THR A 53 54.07 44.44 -17.24
N THR A 54 54.31 45.03 -16.07
CA THR A 54 53.86 46.36 -15.63
C THR A 54 54.94 47.43 -15.81
N ASN A 55 54.54 48.71 -15.92
CA ASN A 55 55.27 49.79 -15.27
C ASN A 55 54.37 51.03 -15.03
N SER A 56 54.80 51.92 -14.13
CA SER A 56 53.98 53.02 -13.58
C SER A 56 54.53 54.41 -13.94
N LEU A 57 53.69 55.45 -13.79
CA LEU A 57 54.00 56.71 -13.12
C LEU A 57 52.75 57.60 -12.99
N ALA A 58 52.73 58.47 -11.98
CA ALA A 58 51.68 59.46 -11.70
C ALA A 58 52.20 60.89 -12.08
N ILE A 59 51.53 62.04 -11.90
CA ILE A 59 50.49 62.49 -10.96
C ILE A 59 49.68 63.63 -11.62
N LYS A 60 48.45 63.88 -11.12
CA LYS A 60 47.84 65.21 -10.77
C LYS A 60 46.54 65.58 -11.48
N GLU A 61 45.64 66.16 -10.69
CA GLU A 61 44.23 66.33 -11.01
C GLU A 61 43.94 67.45 -12.01
N HIS A 62 42.91 67.26 -12.84
CA HIS A 62 41.97 68.33 -13.18
C HIS A 62 40.54 67.81 -13.09
N SER A 63 39.64 68.66 -12.59
CA SER A 63 38.25 68.29 -12.35
C SER A 63 37.47 68.18 -13.66
N VAL A 64 37.23 66.95 -14.12
CA VAL A 64 36.21 66.63 -15.11
C VAL A 64 35.10 65.87 -14.41
N THR A 65 33.84 66.23 -14.67
CA THR A 65 32.68 65.44 -14.26
C THR A 65 32.56 64.21 -15.16
N GLU A 66 33.41 63.21 -14.90
CA GLU A 66 33.25 61.90 -15.49
C GLU A 66 31.93 61.29 -14.98
N LYS A 67 31.01 61.06 -15.92
CA LYS A 67 29.96 60.05 -15.69
C LYS A 67 30.69 58.75 -15.43
N LYS A 68 30.41 58.05 -14.33
CA LYS A 68 30.82 56.64 -14.21
C LYS A 68 30.21 55.90 -15.40
N GLU A 69 31.04 55.48 -16.34
CA GLU A 69 30.57 54.73 -17.50
C GLU A 69 29.95 53.42 -17.00
N ALA A 70 28.73 53.12 -17.48
CA ALA A 70 28.08 51.86 -17.16
C ALA A 70 28.79 50.76 -17.96
N ILE A 71 29.40 49.81 -17.26
CA ILE A 71 30.08 48.69 -17.91
C ILE A 71 29.00 47.66 -18.26
N SER A 72 28.47 47.76 -19.49
CA SER A 72 27.55 46.77 -20.04
C SER A 72 28.31 45.53 -20.53
N GLY A 73 27.81 44.34 -20.22
CA GLY A 73 28.46 43.08 -20.57
C GLY A 73 27.52 41.88 -20.63
N VAL A 74 28.07 40.72 -20.97
CA VAL A 74 27.37 39.43 -20.95
C VAL A 74 28.25 38.40 -20.26
N TYR A 75 27.72 37.68 -19.27
CA TYR A 75 28.41 36.60 -18.56
C TYR A 75 27.44 35.47 -18.23
N ASN A 76 27.81 34.21 -18.51
CA ASN A 76 26.93 33.04 -18.40
C ASN A 76 25.52 33.27 -19.00
N ASN A 77 25.48 33.78 -20.23
CA ASN A 77 24.27 34.22 -20.94
C ASN A 77 23.44 35.34 -20.28
N ILE A 78 23.82 35.87 -19.12
CA ILE A 78 23.14 37.01 -18.49
C ILE A 78 23.75 38.32 -19.00
N ILE A 79 22.90 39.22 -19.50
CA ILE A 79 23.25 40.59 -19.89
C ILE A 79 23.13 41.50 -18.66
N TYR A 80 24.12 42.36 -18.43
CA TYR A 80 24.16 43.25 -17.28
C TYR A 80 24.72 44.63 -17.61
N ASP A 81 24.39 45.62 -16.78
CA ASP A 81 25.10 46.90 -16.64
C ASP A 81 25.68 47.00 -15.21
N LEU A 82 26.99 47.19 -15.07
CA LEU A 82 27.60 47.54 -13.79
C LEU A 82 27.68 49.08 -13.67
N LYS A 83 26.99 49.64 -12.66
CA LYS A 83 26.89 51.09 -12.41
C LYS A 83 27.55 51.42 -11.07
N GLY A 84 28.88 51.53 -11.09
CA GLY A 84 29.67 51.60 -9.86
C GLY A 84 29.70 50.25 -9.15
N SER A 85 29.14 50.17 -7.94
CA SER A 85 29.01 48.92 -7.18
C SER A 85 27.61 48.29 -7.27
N GLU A 86 26.68 48.89 -8.03
CA GLU A 86 25.39 48.26 -8.33
C GLU A 86 25.48 47.44 -9.61
N LEU A 87 25.24 46.13 -9.53
CA LEU A 87 25.07 45.28 -10.70
C LEU A 87 23.60 45.22 -11.10
N HIS A 88 23.26 45.76 -12.27
CA HIS A 88 21.92 45.72 -12.85
C HIS A 88 21.87 44.60 -13.89
N LEU A 89 21.08 43.55 -13.67
CA LEU A 89 20.82 42.54 -14.70
C LEU A 89 19.76 43.10 -15.66
N THR A 90 20.10 43.21 -16.94
CA THR A 90 19.33 43.92 -17.97
C THR A 90 18.72 43.01 -19.01
N GLY A 91 19.16 41.75 -19.09
CA GLY A 91 18.62 40.79 -20.03
C GLY A 91 19.28 39.42 -19.92
N VAL A 92 18.91 38.55 -20.85
CA VAL A 92 19.49 37.25 -21.10
C VAL A 92 19.80 37.18 -22.60
N ALA A 93 20.95 36.64 -22.97
CA ALA A 93 21.37 36.47 -24.36
C ALA A 93 20.46 35.45 -25.07
N SER A 94 20.41 35.54 -26.40
CA SER A 94 19.73 34.56 -27.25
C SER A 94 20.66 33.36 -27.50
N SER A 95 20.35 32.21 -26.93
CA SER A 95 20.92 30.93 -27.35
C SER A 95 19.80 29.92 -27.64
N ASN A 96 20.08 28.96 -28.51
CA ASN A 96 19.13 27.90 -28.90
C ASN A 96 19.35 26.63 -28.06
N GLN A 97 19.74 26.78 -26.80
CA GLN A 97 20.01 25.68 -25.85
C GLN A 97 19.38 26.00 -24.50
N GLU A 98 19.06 24.96 -23.74
CA GLU A 98 18.54 25.08 -22.38
C GLU A 98 19.52 25.84 -21.47
N GLN A 99 19.00 26.79 -20.69
CA GLN A 99 19.80 27.69 -19.85
C GLN A 99 19.51 27.49 -18.35
N GLU A 100 20.54 27.29 -17.53
CA GLU A 100 20.47 27.49 -16.07
C GLU A 100 20.84 28.94 -15.75
N ILE A 101 19.93 29.68 -15.11
CA ILE A 101 20.13 31.07 -14.69
C ILE A 101 20.46 31.08 -13.20
N ARG A 102 21.75 30.86 -12.91
CA ARG A 102 22.27 30.77 -11.56
C ARG A 102 23.06 32.02 -11.15
N ILE A 103 22.57 32.70 -10.12
CA ILE A 103 23.17 33.91 -9.57
C ILE A 103 23.64 33.62 -8.14
N ASP A 104 24.94 33.40 -7.99
CA ASP A 104 25.62 33.17 -6.70
C ASP A 104 26.90 34.02 -6.57
N ARG A 105 27.66 33.82 -5.48
CA ARG A 105 28.89 34.59 -5.21
C ARG A 105 29.94 34.43 -6.31
N SER A 106 29.97 33.30 -7.01
CA SER A 106 30.90 33.03 -8.12
C SER A 106 30.56 33.89 -9.33
N PHE A 107 29.26 33.99 -9.66
CA PHE A 107 28.75 34.86 -10.72
C PHE A 107 29.07 36.34 -10.45
N LEU A 108 28.85 36.82 -9.21
CA LEU A 108 29.18 38.19 -8.83
C LEU A 108 30.69 38.47 -8.92
N ASN A 109 31.52 37.61 -8.29
CA ASN A 109 32.98 37.76 -8.29
C ASN A 109 33.59 37.74 -9.71
N ALA A 110 32.96 37.04 -10.66
CA ALA A 110 33.41 36.98 -12.05
C ALA A 110 33.07 38.25 -12.86
N ILE A 111 32.13 39.08 -12.39
CA ILE A 111 31.79 40.37 -12.99
C ILE A 111 32.59 41.50 -12.32
N HIS A 112 32.50 41.63 -10.98
CA HIS A 112 33.31 42.58 -10.22
C HIS A 112 33.34 42.20 -8.72
N PRO A 113 34.49 42.27 -8.01
CA PRO A 113 34.56 41.89 -6.60
C PRO A 113 33.76 42.82 -5.69
N ASP A 114 33.76 44.13 -5.96
CA ASP A 114 33.14 45.14 -5.07
C ASP A 114 31.65 45.39 -5.35
N ILE A 115 30.89 44.38 -5.79
CA ILE A 115 29.43 44.54 -5.98
C ILE A 115 28.77 44.65 -4.60
N SER A 116 28.09 45.78 -4.35
CA SER A 116 27.42 46.09 -3.09
C SER A 116 25.88 46.01 -3.17
N LYS A 117 25.33 45.74 -4.36
CA LYS A 117 23.89 45.62 -4.61
C LYS A 117 23.64 44.87 -5.91
N LEU A 118 22.67 43.96 -5.90
CA LEU A 118 22.18 43.26 -7.09
C LEU A 118 20.76 43.75 -7.42
N ILE A 119 20.56 44.20 -8.66
CA ILE A 119 19.28 44.67 -9.19
C ILE A 119 18.88 43.79 -10.36
N LEU A 120 17.63 43.30 -10.34
CA LEU A 120 16.99 42.59 -11.44
C LEU A 120 16.05 43.58 -12.13
N SER A 121 16.40 44.06 -13.33
CA SER A 121 15.52 45.00 -14.04
C SER A 121 14.29 44.29 -14.63
N PRO A 122 13.19 44.99 -14.94
CA PRO A 122 12.05 44.39 -15.66
C PRO A 122 12.48 43.75 -17.00
N ASN A 123 13.45 44.36 -17.69
CA ASN A 123 13.99 43.86 -18.96
C ASN A 123 14.68 42.50 -18.84
N PHE A 124 15.26 42.18 -17.67
CA PHE A 124 15.78 40.85 -17.36
C PHE A 124 14.69 39.79 -17.56
N PHE A 125 13.55 39.99 -16.90
CA PHE A 125 12.38 39.11 -16.97
C PHE A 125 11.71 39.12 -18.36
N TYR A 126 11.55 40.28 -19.00
CA TYR A 126 11.00 40.34 -20.36
C TYR A 126 11.86 39.61 -21.39
N SER A 127 13.18 39.57 -21.22
CA SER A 127 14.11 38.87 -22.12
C SER A 127 14.13 37.34 -21.95
N MET A 128 13.45 36.80 -20.95
CA MET A 128 13.32 35.36 -20.69
C MET A 128 12.15 34.72 -21.45
N LYS A 129 11.16 35.53 -21.83
CA LYS A 129 9.91 35.11 -22.44
C LYS A 129 10.11 34.34 -23.74
N GLY A 130 9.63 33.09 -23.78
CA GLY A 130 9.73 32.22 -24.95
C GLY A 130 11.13 31.69 -25.23
N LYS A 131 11.99 31.60 -24.21
CA LYS A 131 13.26 30.87 -24.25
C LYS A 131 13.10 29.48 -23.63
N SER A 132 14.17 28.70 -23.72
CA SER A 132 14.33 27.43 -23.00
C SER A 132 15.19 27.67 -21.76
N ILE A 133 14.57 28.02 -20.63
CA ILE A 133 15.27 28.17 -19.35
C ILE A 133 14.96 26.95 -18.52
N HIS A 134 15.97 26.16 -18.11
CA HIS A 134 15.73 24.95 -17.33
C HIS A 134 15.46 25.25 -15.85
N SER A 135 16.23 26.17 -15.28
CA SER A 135 16.10 26.57 -13.87
C SER A 135 16.58 27.99 -13.63
N ILE A 136 16.05 28.60 -12.58
CA ILE A 136 16.42 29.95 -12.11
C ILE A 136 16.71 29.85 -10.62
N ILE A 137 17.94 30.14 -10.21
CA ILE A 137 18.39 29.99 -8.82
C ILE A 137 19.18 31.23 -8.42
N ILE A 138 18.61 32.06 -7.54
CA ILE A 138 19.28 33.20 -6.93
C ILE A 138 19.61 32.84 -5.48
N SER A 139 20.89 32.64 -5.19
CA SER A 139 21.29 32.03 -3.92
C SER A 139 20.94 32.91 -2.71
N SER A 140 20.15 32.37 -1.79
CA SER A 140 19.88 32.97 -0.47
C SER A 140 21.14 33.17 0.39
N SER A 141 22.27 32.56 0.01
CA SER A 141 23.58 32.76 0.64
C SER A 141 24.33 34.00 0.16
N LEU A 142 23.76 34.82 -0.72
CA LEU A 142 24.32 36.12 -1.08
C LEU A 142 24.27 37.07 0.12
N ASN A 143 25.40 37.71 0.45
CA ASN A 143 25.44 38.81 1.45
C ASN A 143 24.73 40.10 0.94
N LEU A 144 24.09 40.02 -0.23
CA LEU A 144 23.36 41.10 -0.90
C LEU A 144 21.93 40.63 -1.13
N VAL A 145 20.95 41.41 -0.70
CA VAL A 145 19.54 41.18 -1.03
C VAL A 145 19.33 41.56 -2.51
N PRO A 146 18.94 40.62 -3.39
CA PRO A 146 18.56 40.97 -4.75
C PRO A 146 17.28 41.80 -4.72
N ARG A 147 17.21 42.87 -5.51
CA ARG A 147 16.01 43.72 -5.61
C ARG A 147 15.51 43.76 -7.04
N ILE A 148 14.21 43.63 -7.25
CA ILE A 148 13.63 44.00 -8.55
C ILE A 148 13.46 45.51 -8.58
N SER A 149 13.93 46.18 -9.63
CA SER A 149 13.71 47.63 -9.79
C SER A 149 13.79 48.10 -11.24
N ASP A 150 12.90 49.03 -11.62
CA ASP A 150 12.93 49.70 -12.92
C ASP A 150 14.08 50.73 -13.06
N GLY A 151 14.78 51.02 -11.96
CA GLY A 151 15.86 52.01 -11.92
C GLY A 151 15.38 53.46 -11.85
N GLN A 152 14.08 53.70 -11.72
CA GLN A 152 13.44 55.02 -11.48
C GLN A 152 12.62 55.05 -10.17
N GLY A 153 12.39 53.91 -9.53
CA GLY A 153 11.56 53.77 -8.33
C GLY A 153 10.06 53.66 -8.66
N GLY A 154 9.73 53.20 -9.87
CA GLY A 154 8.37 52.98 -10.33
C GLY A 154 7.91 51.53 -10.13
N ASN A 155 6.60 51.32 -10.28
CA ASN A 155 6.00 49.99 -10.14
C ASN A 155 6.35 49.09 -11.34
N VAL A 156 6.86 47.90 -11.05
CA VAL A 156 7.30 46.88 -12.00
C VAL A 156 6.15 45.92 -12.36
N ASP A 157 6.09 45.62 -13.65
CA ASP A 157 5.19 44.62 -14.24
C ASP A 157 6.02 43.42 -14.74
N LEU A 158 5.61 42.20 -14.36
CA LEU A 158 6.19 40.90 -14.76
C LEU A 158 5.19 40.04 -15.56
N HIS A 159 4.16 40.66 -16.14
CA HIS A 159 3.10 39.99 -16.90
C HIS A 159 3.68 39.09 -18.00
N ARG A 160 3.41 37.78 -17.88
CA ARG A 160 3.89 36.76 -18.81
C ARG A 160 5.40 36.78 -19.03
N ALA A 161 6.20 36.94 -17.97
CA ALA A 161 7.67 36.88 -18.03
C ALA A 161 8.20 35.50 -18.51
N PHE A 162 7.62 34.40 -18.00
CA PHE A 162 8.00 33.02 -18.29
C PHE A 162 6.93 32.24 -19.07
N ALA A 163 5.80 32.88 -19.40
CA ALA A 163 4.64 32.21 -19.99
C ALA A 163 4.99 31.45 -21.29
N GLY A 164 4.78 30.13 -21.27
CA GLY A 164 5.09 29.22 -22.37
C GLY A 164 6.52 28.67 -22.37
N ASP A 165 7.29 28.80 -21.29
CA ASP A 165 8.57 28.09 -21.16
C ASP A 165 8.31 26.59 -20.88
N GLU A 166 8.56 25.76 -21.89
CA GLU A 166 8.39 24.30 -21.85
C GLU A 166 9.59 23.56 -21.19
N PHE A 167 10.58 24.29 -20.69
CA PHE A 167 11.85 23.75 -20.17
C PHE A 167 12.03 24.01 -18.67
N LEU A 168 11.38 25.06 -18.17
CA LEU A 168 11.51 25.54 -16.80
C LEU A 168 10.95 24.54 -15.79
N GLU A 169 11.82 23.93 -14.98
CA GLU A 169 11.47 22.94 -13.96
C GLU A 169 11.47 23.51 -12.53
N THR A 170 12.37 24.44 -12.22
CA THR A 170 12.56 24.97 -10.85
C THR A 170 12.91 26.45 -10.85
N VAL A 171 12.23 27.21 -9.99
CA VAL A 171 12.43 28.65 -9.82
C VAL A 171 12.59 28.97 -8.34
N ASP A 172 13.80 29.32 -7.92
CA ASP A 172 14.10 29.86 -6.60
C ASP A 172 14.70 31.27 -6.71
N PHE A 173 13.90 32.29 -6.35
CA PHE A 173 14.40 33.66 -6.26
C PHE A 173 15.08 33.98 -4.92
N GLY A 174 15.17 33.01 -4.01
CA GLY A 174 15.74 33.19 -2.68
C GLY A 174 15.10 34.37 -1.96
N ALA A 175 15.93 35.15 -1.27
CA ALA A 175 15.51 36.34 -0.51
C ALA A 175 15.27 37.60 -1.39
N THR A 176 14.93 37.45 -2.68
CA THR A 176 14.67 38.59 -3.58
C THR A 176 13.50 39.45 -3.08
N ASP A 177 13.69 40.76 -3.12
CA ASP A 177 12.69 41.78 -2.77
C ASP A 177 11.84 42.14 -4.01
N PHE A 178 10.56 41.74 -3.99
CA PHE A 178 9.54 42.07 -5.01
C PHE A 178 8.66 43.27 -4.58
N SER A 179 9.11 44.16 -3.68
CA SER A 179 8.29 45.32 -3.23
C SER A 179 7.93 46.33 -4.30
N GLU A 180 8.70 46.41 -5.38
CA GLU A 180 8.36 47.25 -6.54
C GLU A 180 7.38 46.53 -7.52
N VAL A 181 7.08 45.23 -7.36
CA VAL A 181 6.28 44.44 -8.34
C VAL A 181 4.78 44.49 -8.02
N ILE A 182 3.98 45.03 -8.97
CA ILE A 182 2.52 45.12 -8.84
C ILE A 182 1.75 44.08 -9.67
N ASN A 183 2.33 43.53 -10.74
CA ASN A 183 1.62 42.66 -11.67
C ASN A 183 2.45 41.41 -11.98
N THR A 184 1.92 40.23 -11.62
CA THR A 184 2.46 38.91 -11.96
C THR A 184 1.42 38.07 -12.70
N SER A 185 0.40 38.70 -13.29
CA SER A 185 -0.62 37.98 -14.06
C SER A 185 0.03 37.16 -15.19
N LYS A 186 -0.35 35.88 -15.25
CA LYS A 186 0.14 34.89 -16.20
C LYS A 186 1.66 34.74 -16.22
N MET A 187 2.38 35.10 -15.15
CA MET A 187 3.85 35.12 -15.10
C MET A 187 4.49 33.81 -15.56
N PHE A 188 3.92 32.66 -15.17
CA PHE A 188 4.32 31.30 -15.53
C PHE A 188 3.24 30.54 -16.33
N GLU A 189 2.33 31.24 -17.01
CA GLU A 189 1.21 30.61 -17.73
C GLU A 189 1.69 29.64 -18.82
N ASN A 190 1.22 28.39 -18.79
CA ASN A 190 1.63 27.26 -19.63
C ASN A 190 3.08 26.76 -19.45
N CYS A 191 3.75 26.99 -18.32
CA CYS A 191 5.05 26.37 -18.06
C CYS A 191 4.91 24.86 -17.81
N SER A 192 5.11 24.04 -18.86
CA SER A 192 4.67 22.64 -18.89
C SER A 192 5.47 21.69 -17.99
N LYS A 193 6.76 21.96 -17.80
CA LYS A 193 7.68 21.19 -16.94
C LYS A 193 7.79 21.70 -15.50
N LEU A 194 7.22 22.86 -15.18
CA LEU A 194 7.47 23.57 -13.92
C LEU A 194 6.98 22.77 -12.72
N LYS A 195 7.90 22.38 -11.82
CA LYS A 195 7.62 21.57 -10.62
C LYS A 195 7.54 22.42 -9.35
N THR A 196 8.50 23.34 -9.17
CA THR A 196 8.58 24.14 -7.94
C THR A 196 8.86 25.62 -8.22
N VAL A 197 8.18 26.50 -7.46
CA VAL A 197 8.41 27.95 -7.47
C VAL A 197 8.48 28.50 -6.05
N GLN A 198 9.50 29.31 -5.79
CA GLN A 198 9.77 29.91 -4.49
C GLN A 198 9.99 31.43 -4.59
N LEU A 199 9.19 32.15 -3.81
CA LEU A 199 9.19 33.60 -3.65
C LEU A 199 9.18 33.93 -2.14
N SER A 200 10.18 34.65 -1.64
CA SER A 200 10.18 35.04 -0.22
C SER A 200 9.06 36.01 0.12
N ARG A 201 8.89 37.08 -0.65
CA ARG A 201 7.96 38.17 -0.36
C ARG A 201 7.45 38.79 -1.66
N LEU A 202 6.14 39.06 -1.74
CA LEU A 202 5.47 39.61 -2.92
C LEU A 202 4.55 40.80 -2.55
N TYR A 203 4.37 41.73 -3.48
CA TYR A 203 3.43 42.88 -3.34
C TYR A 203 2.47 42.99 -4.53
N ALA A 204 2.40 41.95 -5.36
CA ALA A 204 1.59 41.94 -6.57
C ALA A 204 0.11 42.12 -6.23
N THR A 205 -0.52 43.09 -6.88
CA THR A 205 -1.97 43.32 -6.82
C THR A 205 -2.70 42.41 -7.80
N ASN A 206 -2.09 42.09 -8.95
CA ASN A 206 -2.67 41.21 -9.96
C ASN A 206 -1.86 39.92 -10.14
N LEU A 207 -2.46 38.78 -9.77
CA LEU A 207 -1.93 37.43 -9.92
C LEU A 207 -2.80 36.58 -10.87
N GLU A 208 -3.64 37.20 -11.71
CA GLU A 208 -4.57 36.50 -12.62
C GLU A 208 -3.81 35.48 -13.48
N GLY A 209 -4.16 34.20 -13.35
CA GLY A 209 -3.56 33.09 -14.09
C GLY A 209 -2.05 32.88 -13.87
N MET A 210 -1.46 33.39 -12.77
CA MET A 210 0.00 33.42 -12.55
C MET A 210 0.72 32.09 -12.82
N PHE A 211 0.08 30.96 -12.49
CA PHE A 211 0.57 29.60 -12.71
C PHE A 211 -0.41 28.75 -13.55
N LYS A 212 -1.28 29.37 -14.35
CA LYS A 212 -2.33 28.66 -15.10
C LYS A 212 -1.71 27.68 -16.12
N ASN A 213 -2.28 26.46 -16.21
CA ASN A 213 -1.82 25.37 -17.08
C ASN A 213 -0.37 24.91 -16.79
N CYS A 214 0.01 24.73 -15.53
CA CYS A 214 1.30 24.12 -15.16
C CYS A 214 1.09 22.66 -14.68
N PRO A 215 0.97 21.67 -15.60
CA PRO A 215 0.56 20.31 -15.25
C PRO A 215 1.54 19.52 -14.39
N ASN A 216 2.81 19.93 -14.35
CA ASN A 216 3.83 19.31 -13.49
C ASN A 216 4.08 20.06 -12.17
N LEU A 217 3.34 21.13 -11.89
CA LEU A 217 3.55 21.96 -10.69
C LEU A 217 3.15 21.15 -9.46
N GLU A 218 4.10 20.90 -8.57
CA GLU A 218 3.95 20.04 -7.39
C GLU A 218 3.90 20.87 -6.10
N GLN A 219 4.70 21.94 -6.01
CA GLN A 219 4.77 22.82 -4.84
C GLN A 219 5.00 24.29 -5.22
N VAL A 220 4.32 25.21 -4.54
CA VAL A 220 4.65 26.64 -4.59
C VAL A 220 4.85 27.18 -3.17
N LYS A 221 5.85 28.05 -2.98
CA LYS A 221 6.10 28.78 -1.73
C LYS A 221 6.09 30.28 -2.00
N ILE A 222 5.13 31.00 -1.42
CA ILE A 222 5.03 32.46 -1.47
C ILE A 222 4.81 32.93 -0.03
N SER A 223 5.92 33.15 0.68
CA SER A 223 5.92 33.21 2.16
C SER A 223 5.08 34.36 2.74
N GLU A 224 4.88 35.43 1.96
CA GLU A 224 3.90 36.49 2.21
C GLU A 224 3.55 37.22 0.88
N ASN A 225 2.29 37.65 0.72
CA ASN A 225 1.89 38.65 -0.28
C ASN A 225 1.12 39.79 0.42
N VAL A 226 1.60 41.02 0.27
CA VAL A 226 1.17 42.17 1.10
C VAL A 226 -0.03 42.93 0.52
N THR A 227 -0.31 42.82 -0.79
CA THR A 227 -1.37 43.61 -1.44
C THR A 227 -2.16 42.89 -2.57
N PRO A 228 -2.49 41.59 -2.49
CA PRO A 228 -3.26 40.92 -3.53
C PRO A 228 -4.66 41.53 -3.72
N MET A 229 -5.03 41.83 -4.96
CA MET A 229 -6.35 42.35 -5.36
C MET A 229 -7.10 41.41 -6.30
N ILE A 230 -6.39 40.73 -7.21
CA ILE A 230 -6.94 39.84 -8.23
C ILE A 230 -6.19 38.50 -8.18
N LEU A 231 -6.92 37.40 -7.97
CA LEU A 231 -6.40 36.01 -7.90
C LEU A 231 -7.03 35.06 -8.92
N VAL A 232 -7.72 35.60 -9.93
CA VAL A 232 -8.54 34.83 -10.89
C VAL A 232 -7.71 33.76 -11.59
N ASP A 233 -8.21 32.52 -11.69
CA ASP A 233 -7.56 31.41 -12.40
C ASP A 233 -6.11 31.09 -11.94
N MET A 234 -5.64 31.60 -10.79
CA MET A 234 -4.20 31.71 -10.47
C MET A 234 -3.42 30.40 -10.61
N PHE A 235 -4.01 29.26 -10.25
CA PHE A 235 -3.44 27.92 -10.40
C PHE A 235 -4.34 26.99 -11.22
N ASN A 236 -5.26 27.51 -12.04
CA ASN A 236 -6.19 26.69 -12.82
C ASN A 236 -5.41 25.73 -13.74
N ASN A 237 -5.76 24.45 -13.70
CA ASN A 237 -5.13 23.35 -14.44
C ASN A 237 -3.67 23.07 -14.02
N CYS A 238 -3.48 22.92 -12.70
CA CYS A 238 -2.27 22.39 -12.08
C CYS A 238 -2.55 21.07 -11.34
N PRO A 239 -2.87 19.97 -12.04
CA PRO A 239 -3.37 18.73 -11.43
C PRO A 239 -2.44 18.02 -10.45
N LYS A 240 -1.13 18.31 -10.46
CA LYS A 240 -0.15 17.78 -9.49
C LYS A 240 0.09 18.67 -8.26
N LEU A 241 -0.49 19.87 -8.20
CA LEU A 241 -0.14 20.85 -7.17
C LEU A 241 -0.64 20.36 -5.81
N MET A 242 0.28 19.96 -4.92
CA MET A 242 -0.06 19.38 -3.63
C MET A 242 -0.19 20.43 -2.53
N ASN A 243 0.63 21.49 -2.56
CA ASN A 243 0.72 22.49 -1.49
C ASN A 243 1.08 23.89 -2.02
N ILE A 244 0.57 24.93 -1.34
CA ILE A 244 0.91 26.34 -1.55
C ILE A 244 1.30 26.95 -0.19
N ASP A 245 2.59 26.88 0.12
CA ASP A 245 3.14 27.35 1.40
C ASP A 245 3.18 28.89 1.47
N GLY A 246 2.88 29.43 2.65
CA GLY A 246 2.79 30.86 2.94
C GLY A 246 1.46 31.53 2.58
N ILE A 247 0.52 30.85 1.92
CA ILE A 247 -0.77 31.44 1.50
C ILE A 247 -1.61 31.96 2.69
N ASN A 248 -1.46 31.35 3.87
CA ASN A 248 -2.06 31.80 5.12
C ASN A 248 -1.55 33.19 5.59
N GLN A 249 -0.34 33.61 5.22
CA GLN A 249 0.25 34.90 5.61
C GLN A 249 -0.11 36.05 4.66
N TRP A 250 -0.94 35.82 3.63
CA TRP A 250 -1.28 36.85 2.65
C TRP A 250 -2.29 37.86 3.20
N THR A 251 -2.13 39.13 2.83
CA THR A 251 -3.06 40.20 3.20
C THR A 251 -4.37 40.07 2.44
N THR A 252 -5.43 39.63 3.12
CA THR A 252 -6.73 39.37 2.49
C THR A 252 -7.62 40.60 2.34
N THR A 253 -7.33 41.70 3.05
CA THR A 253 -8.18 42.91 3.10
C THR A 253 -8.19 43.72 1.81
N THR A 254 -7.22 43.49 0.92
CA THR A 254 -7.12 44.15 -0.40
C THR A 254 -7.81 43.37 -1.52
N ILE A 255 -8.28 42.14 -1.27
CA ILE A 255 -8.77 41.24 -2.31
C ILE A 255 -10.13 41.71 -2.86
N GLN A 256 -10.20 41.95 -4.17
CA GLN A 256 -11.38 42.43 -4.90
C GLN A 256 -11.96 41.39 -5.86
N LYS A 257 -11.13 40.59 -6.53
CA LYS A 257 -11.58 39.58 -7.50
C LYS A 257 -10.94 38.21 -7.26
N VAL A 258 -11.79 37.24 -6.92
CA VAL A 258 -11.48 35.81 -6.69
C VAL A 258 -12.48 34.98 -7.48
N GLU A 259 -11.99 34.05 -8.28
CA GLU A 259 -12.76 33.22 -9.22
C GLU A 259 -11.81 32.15 -9.79
N GLY A 260 -12.18 30.86 -9.76
CA GLY A 260 -11.50 29.78 -10.48
C GLY A 260 -10.09 29.40 -10.02
N ILE A 261 -9.66 29.87 -8.84
CA ILE A 261 -8.25 29.83 -8.39
C ILE A 261 -7.60 28.44 -8.50
N PHE A 262 -8.35 27.39 -8.14
CA PHE A 262 -7.88 26.00 -8.05
C PHE A 262 -8.69 25.02 -8.93
N LEU A 263 -9.31 25.51 -10.01
CA LEU A 263 -10.01 24.65 -10.96
C LEU A 263 -9.05 23.61 -11.55
N ASN A 264 -9.49 22.36 -11.67
CA ASN A 264 -8.70 21.26 -12.21
C ASN A 264 -7.39 20.95 -11.43
N CYS A 265 -7.38 21.14 -10.10
CA CYS A 265 -6.24 20.81 -9.22
C CYS A 265 -6.56 19.64 -8.25
N PRO A 266 -6.89 18.42 -8.73
CA PRO A 266 -7.36 17.32 -7.88
C PRO A 266 -6.37 16.76 -6.85
N ALA A 267 -5.07 17.08 -6.94
CA ALA A 267 -4.06 16.73 -5.94
C ALA A 267 -3.86 17.78 -4.83
N LEU A 268 -4.53 18.94 -4.92
CA LEU A 268 -4.35 20.03 -3.95
C LEU A 268 -5.12 19.75 -2.67
N LEU A 269 -4.39 19.40 -1.61
CA LEU A 269 -4.92 18.99 -0.33
C LEU A 269 -4.49 19.97 0.76
N ASN A 270 -5.38 20.25 1.71
CA ASN A 270 -5.10 21.00 2.95
C ASN A 270 -4.40 22.36 2.74
N LEU A 271 -5.01 23.25 1.95
CA LEU A 271 -4.67 24.67 1.94
C LEU A 271 -4.96 25.30 3.32
N ASP A 272 -3.93 25.72 4.05
CA ASP A 272 -4.14 26.56 5.22
C ASP A 272 -4.63 27.95 4.80
N LEU A 273 -5.92 28.18 5.01
CA LEU A 273 -6.57 29.47 4.87
C LEU A 273 -7.09 29.97 6.24
N SER A 274 -6.54 29.50 7.36
CA SER A 274 -7.00 29.81 8.73
C SER A 274 -7.16 31.30 8.99
N GLN A 275 -6.21 32.11 8.52
CA GLN A 275 -6.18 33.57 8.66
C GLN A 275 -7.08 34.32 7.65
N TRP A 276 -7.64 33.62 6.65
CA TRP A 276 -8.51 34.23 5.64
C TRP A 276 -9.96 34.36 6.16
N PRO A 277 -10.70 35.43 5.80
CA PRO A 277 -12.11 35.57 6.14
C PRO A 277 -12.96 34.38 5.65
N SER A 278 -13.91 33.92 6.46
CA SER A 278 -14.80 32.79 6.11
C SER A 278 -15.52 33.01 4.77
N SER A 279 -16.09 34.20 4.55
CA SER A 279 -16.77 34.56 3.30
C SER A 279 -15.89 34.46 2.04
N LEU A 280 -14.56 34.54 2.19
CA LEU A 280 -13.61 34.34 1.10
C LEU A 280 -13.26 32.86 0.91
N ARG A 281 -13.05 32.12 2.02
CA ARG A 281 -12.88 30.66 2.00
C ARG A 281 -14.09 29.95 1.39
N ASP A 282 -15.29 30.26 1.86
CA ASP A 282 -16.54 29.62 1.45
C ASP A 282 -16.75 29.75 -0.07
N LYS A 283 -16.41 30.92 -0.64
CA LYS A 283 -16.42 31.13 -2.09
C LYS A 283 -15.46 30.18 -2.81
N MET A 284 -14.19 30.16 -2.40
CA MET A 284 -13.14 29.34 -3.03
C MET A 284 -13.43 27.83 -2.92
N MET A 285 -13.95 27.36 -1.78
CA MET A 285 -14.26 25.94 -1.57
C MET A 285 -15.50 25.49 -2.36
N SER A 286 -16.47 26.38 -2.58
CA SER A 286 -17.68 26.05 -3.37
C SER A 286 -17.41 25.76 -4.85
N GLU A 287 -16.28 26.24 -5.38
CA GLU A 287 -15.89 26.08 -6.79
C GLU A 287 -15.22 24.71 -7.06
N GLN A 288 -14.68 24.03 -6.03
CA GLN A 288 -14.01 22.73 -6.18
C GLN A 288 -14.96 21.52 -6.24
N SER A 289 -16.18 21.61 -5.69
CA SER A 289 -17.06 20.45 -5.48
C SER A 289 -17.71 19.86 -6.75
N ASN A 290 -17.47 20.42 -7.93
CA ASN A 290 -18.17 20.10 -9.17
C ASN A 290 -17.38 19.23 -10.17
N GLN A 291 -16.25 18.59 -9.78
CA GLN A 291 -15.26 18.07 -10.74
C GLN A 291 -14.73 16.63 -10.49
N LYS A 292 -15.58 15.59 -10.28
CA LYS A 292 -15.12 14.17 -10.28
C LYS A 292 -16.08 13.18 -10.94
N GLU A 293 -16.10 13.16 -12.27
CA GLU A 293 -16.45 12.01 -13.11
C GLU A 293 -15.33 11.81 -14.14
N GLU A 294 -14.98 10.56 -14.48
CA GLU A 294 -13.94 10.13 -15.46
C GLU A 294 -12.47 10.53 -15.13
N THR A 295 -11.40 9.72 -15.33
CA THR A 295 -11.19 8.27 -15.54
C THR A 295 -9.79 7.88 -15.01
N ASN A 296 -9.52 6.59 -14.72
CA ASN A 296 -8.22 6.07 -14.25
C ASN A 296 -7.62 5.03 -15.23
N GLN A 297 -6.29 4.95 -15.34
CA GLN A 297 -5.54 3.69 -15.50
C GLN A 297 -4.03 3.86 -15.22
N GLU A 298 -3.36 2.78 -14.81
CA GLU A 298 -2.00 2.73 -14.24
C GLU A 298 -1.01 1.95 -15.14
N ASN A 299 0.30 2.02 -14.86
CA ASN A 299 1.14 0.82 -14.57
C ASN A 299 2.57 1.15 -14.07
N THR A 300 3.31 0.14 -13.59
CA THR A 300 4.49 0.25 -12.71
C THR A 300 5.63 -0.76 -13.01
N ALA A 301 6.70 -0.74 -12.19
CA ALA A 301 7.75 -1.77 -11.97
C ALA A 301 8.95 -1.80 -12.96
N ASN A 302 10.18 -2.26 -12.62
CA ASN A 302 10.88 -2.54 -11.34
C ASN A 302 12.40 -2.73 -11.63
N GLY A 303 13.27 -2.75 -10.59
CA GLY A 303 14.66 -3.25 -10.74
C GLY A 303 15.59 -3.02 -9.54
N GLU A 304 16.23 -4.09 -9.02
CA GLU A 304 17.15 -4.10 -7.88
C GLU A 304 18.63 -4.23 -8.30
N LEU A 305 19.55 -4.23 -7.30
CA LEU A 305 20.91 -4.83 -7.19
C LEU A 305 21.87 -3.86 -6.44
N ALA A 306 22.83 -4.26 -5.60
CA ALA A 306 23.03 -5.44 -4.76
C ALA A 306 24.15 -5.13 -3.73
N GLU A 307 24.15 -5.73 -2.54
CA GLU A 307 25.19 -5.53 -1.51
C GLU A 307 26.45 -6.38 -1.74
N THR A 308 27.57 -6.04 -1.09
CA THR A 308 28.52 -7.07 -0.59
C THR A 308 29.44 -6.57 0.55
N ASN A 309 29.77 -7.51 1.44
CA ASN A 309 30.53 -7.41 2.71
C ASN A 309 32.03 -6.99 2.53
N ILE A 310 32.93 -6.86 3.54
CA ILE A 310 33.28 -7.72 4.72
C ILE A 310 34.07 -6.91 5.82
N PRO A 311 34.55 -7.45 6.99
CA PRO A 311 34.14 -6.86 8.30
C PRO A 311 35.23 -6.64 9.42
N SER A 312 34.85 -5.90 10.49
CA SER A 312 35.32 -6.04 11.90
C SER A 312 36.81 -5.77 12.23
N GLN A 313 37.32 -5.70 13.48
CA GLN A 313 36.77 -5.76 14.87
C GLN A 313 37.05 -4.38 15.59
N ALA A 314 37.25 -4.13 16.90
CA ALA A 314 37.41 -4.92 18.15
C ALA A 314 37.16 -4.07 19.44
N GLU A 315 37.27 -4.69 20.62
CA GLU A 315 37.27 -4.10 21.98
C GLU A 315 38.57 -3.28 22.29
N GLY A 316 38.67 -2.39 23.28
CA GLY A 316 37.72 -1.87 24.27
C GLY A 316 38.43 -1.37 25.55
N VAL A 317 38.27 -0.10 25.98
CA VAL A 317 38.86 0.47 27.22
C VAL A 317 37.95 1.53 27.86
N THR A 318 37.74 1.48 29.18
CA THR A 318 36.93 2.44 29.95
C THR A 318 37.77 3.35 30.86
N VAL A 319 37.69 4.68 30.68
CA VAL A 319 38.11 5.68 31.68
C VAL A 319 37.14 6.88 31.65
N GLN A 320 36.72 7.36 32.82
CA GLN A 320 35.93 8.59 33.04
C GLN A 320 36.79 9.66 33.76
N PRO A 321 36.35 10.93 33.86
CA PRO A 321 35.55 11.70 32.90
C PRO A 321 36.14 13.12 32.65
N ALA A 322 35.93 13.71 31.47
CA ALA A 322 36.27 15.12 31.24
C ALA A 322 35.38 15.77 30.15
N ASN A 323 35.00 17.04 30.39
CA ASN A 323 34.36 17.99 29.48
C ASN A 323 33.03 17.56 28.82
N THR A 324 31.92 18.04 29.38
CA THR A 324 30.58 17.97 28.80
C THR A 324 30.42 18.91 27.60
N THR A 325 30.69 18.41 26.39
CA THR A 325 30.06 18.96 25.17
C THR A 325 28.67 18.32 25.03
N THR A 326 27.65 18.97 25.59
CA THR A 326 26.27 18.55 25.41
C THR A 326 25.89 18.70 23.93
N GLU A 327 25.33 17.64 23.33
CA GLU A 327 24.84 17.66 21.94
C GLU A 327 23.60 18.55 21.72
N TRP A 328 23.22 19.31 22.75
CA TRP A 328 22.03 20.14 22.80
C TRP A 328 22.43 21.56 23.22
N GLN A 329 21.88 22.56 22.53
CA GLN A 329 21.65 23.88 23.10
C GLN A 329 20.37 23.80 23.94
N TYR A 330 20.42 24.45 25.10
CA TYR A 330 19.32 24.48 26.04
C TYR A 330 19.32 25.79 26.82
N GLU A 331 18.13 26.17 27.27
CA GLU A 331 17.90 27.37 28.07
C GLU A 331 17.28 26.97 29.41
N LEU A 332 17.50 27.77 30.44
CA LEU A 332 16.87 27.54 31.75
C LEU A 332 15.45 28.12 31.70
N SER A 333 14.48 27.31 32.11
CA SER A 333 13.07 27.72 32.32
C SER A 333 12.93 29.01 33.14
N SER A 334 11.82 29.72 32.94
CA SER A 334 11.44 30.92 33.69
C SER A 334 11.34 30.67 35.20
N GLU A 335 10.82 29.50 35.60
CA GLU A 335 10.72 29.06 37.00
C GLU A 335 12.04 28.47 37.54
N GLN A 336 13.05 28.33 36.69
CA GLN A 336 14.36 27.74 36.98
C GLN A 336 14.28 26.30 37.48
N ASP A 337 13.21 25.55 37.17
CA ASP A 337 13.02 24.16 37.54
C ASP A 337 13.76 23.22 36.56
N ARG A 338 13.49 23.35 35.26
CA ARG A 338 13.93 22.49 34.15
C ARG A 338 14.80 23.20 33.11
N TYR A 339 15.47 22.42 32.26
CA TYR A 339 16.16 22.92 31.06
C TYR A 339 15.34 22.62 29.80
N ILE A 340 15.02 23.66 29.03
CA ILE A 340 14.33 23.55 27.74
C ILE A 340 15.38 23.27 26.67
N LEU A 341 15.29 22.15 25.97
CA LEU A 341 16.16 21.76 24.86
C LEU A 341 15.73 22.53 23.61
N THR A 342 16.45 23.61 23.28
CA THR A 342 16.08 24.56 22.23
C THR A 342 16.71 24.24 20.87
N LYS A 343 17.74 23.38 20.81
CA LYS A 343 18.31 22.88 19.56
C LYS A 343 19.20 21.66 19.73
N TYR A 344 19.13 20.69 18.82
CA TYR A 344 20.16 19.67 18.64
C TYR A 344 21.34 20.23 17.81
N ILE A 345 22.55 20.06 18.33
CA ILE A 345 23.82 20.51 17.74
C ILE A 345 24.89 19.40 17.67
N GLY A 346 24.52 18.17 18.04
CA GLY A 346 25.37 17.00 17.84
C GLY A 346 25.41 16.55 16.38
N ASN A 347 26.20 15.51 16.12
CA ASN A 347 26.33 14.89 14.80
C ASN A 347 25.82 13.45 14.74
N ASN A 348 25.28 12.92 15.84
CA ASN A 348 24.74 11.56 15.86
C ASN A 348 23.44 11.48 15.06
N THR A 349 23.28 10.36 14.36
CA THR A 349 22.06 10.00 13.64
C THR A 349 21.09 9.18 14.49
N GLU A 350 21.53 8.69 15.64
CA GLU A 350 20.68 8.14 16.70
C GLU A 350 20.50 9.18 17.80
N ILE A 351 19.36 9.87 17.81
CA ILE A 351 19.06 10.89 18.82
C ILE A 351 18.61 10.23 20.11
N VAL A 352 19.31 10.55 21.20
CA VAL A 352 18.86 10.25 22.57
C VAL A 352 18.55 11.56 23.27
N VAL A 353 17.26 11.82 23.52
CA VAL A 353 16.83 13.00 24.28
C VAL A 353 17.11 12.76 25.77
N PRO A 354 17.97 13.56 26.43
CA PRO A 354 18.27 13.38 27.84
C PRO A 354 17.04 13.70 28.69
N THR A 355 16.80 12.93 29.75
CA THR A 355 15.74 13.15 30.76
C THR A 355 16.14 14.12 31.88
N SER A 356 17.43 14.48 31.94
CA SER A 356 17.94 15.51 32.83
C SER A 356 19.28 16.08 32.34
N ILE A 357 19.55 17.33 32.70
CA ILE A 357 20.85 18.00 32.51
C ILE A 357 21.24 18.63 33.85
N ASN A 358 22.48 18.40 34.30
CA ASN A 358 23.01 18.89 35.58
C ASN A 358 22.10 18.61 36.81
N GLY A 359 21.37 17.50 36.80
CA GLY A 359 20.44 17.10 37.88
C GLY A 359 19.07 17.80 37.84
N LYS A 360 18.80 18.65 36.85
CA LYS A 360 17.46 19.21 36.58
C LYS A 360 16.76 18.41 35.48
N PRO A 361 15.43 18.23 35.53
CA PRO A 361 14.69 17.64 34.42
C PRO A 361 14.79 18.50 33.14
N THR A 362 14.39 17.91 32.02
CA THR A 362 14.42 18.52 30.69
C THR A 362 13.03 18.56 30.06
N SER A 363 12.85 19.49 29.13
CA SER A 363 11.74 19.52 28.17
C SER A 363 12.26 19.72 26.75
N LEU A 364 11.52 19.30 25.73
CA LEU A 364 11.76 19.66 24.34
C LEU A 364 11.03 20.95 24.01
N LEU A 365 11.65 21.88 23.27
CA LEU A 365 10.95 23.07 22.79
C LEU A 365 9.87 22.71 21.74
N ASP A 366 10.25 21.90 20.75
CA ASP A 366 9.48 21.51 19.55
C ASP A 366 10.15 20.22 18.99
N ILE A 367 9.54 19.54 18.02
CA ILE A 367 10.16 18.44 17.24
C ILE A 367 10.02 18.74 15.75
N ASP A 368 10.73 19.78 15.31
CA ASP A 368 10.81 20.18 13.91
C ASP A 368 12.26 20.31 13.42
N SER A 369 12.43 20.65 12.14
CA SER A 369 13.72 20.85 11.49
C SER A 369 14.45 22.15 11.90
N SER A 370 13.90 22.96 12.82
CA SER A 370 14.60 24.07 13.47
C SER A 370 15.29 23.63 14.77
N ILE A 371 14.66 22.72 15.52
CA ILE A 371 15.28 22.00 16.64
C ILE A 371 16.26 20.94 16.13
N PHE A 372 15.94 20.27 15.02
CA PHE A 372 16.75 19.20 14.40
C PHE A 372 17.19 19.56 12.96
N PRO A 373 18.21 20.43 12.76
CA PRO A 373 18.63 20.83 11.41
C PRO A 373 19.12 19.69 10.52
N ASN A 374 19.61 18.60 11.12
CA ASN A 374 20.09 17.40 10.46
C ASN A 374 19.00 16.31 10.30
N TYR A 375 17.72 16.64 10.46
CA TYR A 375 16.61 15.67 10.47
C TYR A 375 16.62 14.64 9.33
N GLN A 376 16.99 15.06 8.11
CA GLN A 376 17.08 14.17 6.95
C GLN A 376 18.13 13.04 7.08
N SER A 377 19.05 13.11 8.04
CA SER A 377 20.02 12.05 8.37
C SER A 377 19.74 11.32 9.68
N ILE A 378 18.70 11.68 10.43
CA ILE A 378 18.35 10.97 11.68
C ILE A 378 17.76 9.59 11.31
N VAL A 379 18.32 8.54 11.91
CA VAL A 379 17.98 7.13 11.70
C VAL A 379 17.15 6.57 12.85
N SER A 380 17.39 7.02 14.09
CA SER A 380 16.48 6.74 15.20
C SER A 380 16.32 7.92 16.15
N PHE A 381 15.16 8.00 16.81
CA PHE A 381 14.85 9.01 17.81
C PHE A 381 14.25 8.36 19.06
N LYS A 382 14.88 8.54 20.22
CA LYS A 382 14.41 7.94 21.48
C LYS A 382 14.58 8.89 22.67
N ILE A 383 13.63 8.86 23.60
CA ILE A 383 13.80 9.48 24.92
C ILE A 383 14.68 8.56 25.78
N ALA A 384 15.60 9.11 26.56
CA ALA A 384 16.41 8.32 27.48
C ALA A 384 15.54 7.67 28.59
N PRO A 385 15.95 6.52 29.17
CA PRO A 385 15.26 5.96 30.33
C PRO A 385 15.28 6.92 31.53
N GLY A 386 14.16 7.00 32.27
CA GLY A 386 14.06 7.80 33.49
C GLY A 386 12.69 8.45 33.67
N ASN A 387 12.69 9.68 34.19
CA ASN A 387 11.50 10.53 34.23
C ASN A 387 11.07 10.92 32.81
N LYS A 388 9.79 11.26 32.62
CA LYS A 388 9.34 11.79 31.34
C LYS A 388 9.96 13.17 31.02
N VAL A 389 10.13 13.42 29.72
CA VAL A 389 10.47 14.73 29.14
C VAL A 389 9.17 15.37 28.65
N SER A 390 8.81 16.56 29.14
CA SER A 390 7.67 17.31 28.59
C SER A 390 8.03 18.01 27.28
N ILE A 391 7.04 18.47 26.53
CA ILE A 391 7.22 19.29 25.34
C ILE A 391 6.52 20.63 25.53
N GLU A 392 7.14 21.72 25.09
CA GLU A 392 6.61 23.09 25.26
C GLU A 392 5.65 23.50 24.13
N ASP A 393 5.75 22.89 22.94
CA ASP A 393 4.72 22.98 21.90
C ASP A 393 3.67 21.86 22.05
N PHE A 394 2.40 22.23 21.93
CA PHE A 394 1.23 21.35 22.11
C PHE A 394 0.56 20.97 20.78
N ASP A 395 1.12 21.41 19.65
CA ASP A 395 0.66 21.15 18.29
C ASP A 395 1.75 20.38 17.52
N LEU A 396 1.84 19.06 17.74
CA LEU A 396 2.87 18.20 17.14
C LEU A 396 2.57 17.82 15.68
N ARG A 397 1.88 18.70 14.95
CA ARG A 397 1.63 18.50 13.52
C ARG A 397 2.93 18.54 12.74
N TYR A 398 3.07 17.59 11.82
CA TYR A 398 4.26 17.44 10.97
C TYR A 398 5.58 17.16 11.71
N ALA A 399 5.57 16.91 13.02
CA ALA A 399 6.75 16.47 13.75
C ALA A 399 7.17 15.07 13.28
N PHE A 400 8.42 14.89 12.86
CA PHE A 400 8.93 13.73 12.08
C PHE A 400 8.56 13.67 10.59
N GLN A 401 7.71 14.55 10.05
CA GLN A 401 7.25 14.43 8.66
C GLN A 401 8.38 14.54 7.61
N PHE A 402 8.43 13.58 6.69
CA PHE A 402 9.43 13.48 5.61
C PHE A 402 10.89 13.32 6.11
N TRP A 403 11.10 12.69 7.27
CA TRP A 403 12.45 12.39 7.78
C TRP A 403 13.02 11.17 7.04
N SER A 404 13.59 11.38 5.85
CA SER A 404 13.85 10.31 4.87
C SER A 404 14.79 9.17 5.33
N SER A 405 15.61 9.40 6.36
CA SER A 405 16.50 8.38 6.94
C SER A 405 15.91 7.60 8.14
N LEU A 406 14.77 8.05 8.68
CA LEU A 406 14.24 7.60 9.96
C LEU A 406 13.69 6.17 9.88
N LYS A 407 14.08 5.32 10.84
CA LYS A 407 13.69 3.90 10.91
C LYS A 407 12.95 3.54 12.20
N GLU A 408 13.40 4.08 13.32
CA GLU A 408 12.86 3.74 14.64
C GLU A 408 12.59 4.98 15.50
N VAL A 409 11.40 5.04 16.10
CA VAL A 409 10.99 6.09 17.04
C VAL A 409 10.49 5.47 18.34
N ASP A 410 11.02 5.93 19.48
CA ASP A 410 10.50 5.60 20.82
C ASP A 410 10.25 6.86 21.65
N LEU A 411 8.97 7.20 21.79
CA LEU A 411 8.48 8.35 22.54
C LEU A 411 7.73 7.92 23.82
N THR A 412 8.00 6.72 24.34
CA THR A 412 7.39 6.26 25.61
C THR A 412 7.74 7.16 26.79
N GLY A 413 8.95 7.75 26.79
CA GLY A 413 9.40 8.74 27.74
C GLY A 413 8.91 10.18 27.50
N LEU A 414 8.08 10.44 26.47
CA LEU A 414 7.55 11.77 26.21
C LEU A 414 6.29 12.01 27.07
N ASP A 415 6.16 13.20 27.65
CA ASP A 415 4.90 13.65 28.25
C ASP A 415 4.07 14.43 27.24
N THR A 416 3.01 13.79 26.74
CA THR A 416 2.06 14.35 25.79
C THR A 416 0.76 14.81 26.45
N SER A 417 0.70 14.90 27.79
CA SER A 417 -0.54 15.21 28.52
C SER A 417 -1.19 16.53 28.10
N GLU A 418 -0.43 17.55 27.71
CA GLU A 418 -0.94 18.84 27.21
C GLU A 418 -1.06 18.91 25.68
N VAL A 419 -0.65 17.87 24.93
CA VAL A 419 -0.69 17.88 23.45
C VAL A 419 -2.14 17.78 22.95
N THR A 420 -2.48 18.63 21.98
CA THR A 420 -3.84 18.81 21.46
C THR A 420 -4.02 18.40 20.00
N ASN A 421 -2.94 18.31 19.22
CA ASN A 421 -2.95 17.91 17.82
C ASN A 421 -1.70 17.08 17.49
N THR A 422 -1.87 15.99 16.73
CA THR A 422 -0.78 15.11 16.25
C THR A 422 -0.95 14.76 14.76
N GLY A 423 -1.65 15.63 14.00
CA GLY A 423 -1.97 15.42 12.60
C GLY A 423 -0.75 15.39 11.69
N ALA A 424 -0.69 14.43 10.77
CA ALA A 424 0.38 14.23 9.80
C ALA A 424 1.80 14.19 10.40
N MET A 425 1.93 13.76 11.66
CA MET A 425 3.19 13.67 12.41
C MET A 425 4.21 12.78 11.66
N PHE A 426 4.01 11.47 11.70
CA PHE A 426 4.79 10.48 10.94
C PHE A 426 4.18 10.32 9.53
N ALA A 427 4.11 11.40 8.74
CA ALA A 427 3.51 11.30 7.41
C ALA A 427 4.57 11.24 6.30
N ASN A 428 4.67 10.08 5.67
CA ASN A 428 5.50 9.75 4.52
C ASN A 428 6.98 9.57 4.86
N ASP A 429 7.27 8.83 5.94
CA ASP A 429 8.62 8.49 6.34
C ASP A 429 9.03 7.15 5.68
N PRO A 430 9.77 7.17 4.55
CA PRO A 430 9.85 6.06 3.62
C PRO A 430 10.63 4.85 4.14
N LEU A 431 11.43 5.02 5.20
CA LEU A 431 12.23 3.97 5.84
C LEU A 431 11.72 3.59 7.24
N LEU A 432 10.64 4.21 7.73
CA LEU A 432 10.15 4.03 9.09
C LEU A 432 9.58 2.61 9.25
N THR A 433 10.20 1.80 10.10
CA THR A 433 9.79 0.41 10.36
C THR A 433 9.14 0.21 11.73
N LYS A 434 9.45 1.08 12.70
CA LYS A 434 9.05 0.92 14.10
C LYS A 434 8.72 2.25 14.79
N VAL A 435 7.55 2.33 15.41
CA VAL A 435 7.10 3.50 16.20
C VAL A 435 6.47 3.05 17.52
N ASN A 436 7.04 3.50 18.65
CA ASN A 436 6.58 3.16 19.99
C ASN A 436 6.06 4.39 20.76
N LEU A 437 4.73 4.48 20.89
CA LEU A 437 4.00 5.57 21.57
C LEU A 437 3.20 5.05 22.78
N SER A 438 3.55 3.86 23.29
CA SER A 438 2.81 3.14 24.34
C SER A 438 2.83 3.80 25.74
N GLY A 439 3.62 4.86 25.91
CA GLY A 439 3.66 5.68 27.14
C GLY A 439 2.84 6.97 27.06
N TRP A 440 2.17 7.26 25.93
CA TRP A 440 1.49 8.52 25.69
C TRP A 440 0.20 8.70 26.50
N ASN A 441 -0.11 9.96 26.82
CA ASN A 441 -1.46 10.37 27.16
C ASN A 441 -2.05 11.13 25.96
N THR A 442 -3.16 10.66 25.40
CA THR A 442 -3.86 11.30 24.28
C THR A 442 -5.17 11.97 24.67
N SER A 443 -5.51 12.04 25.97
CA SER A 443 -6.84 12.47 26.44
C SER A 443 -7.23 13.91 26.07
N ASN A 444 -6.28 14.74 25.65
CA ASN A 444 -6.48 16.11 25.18
C ASN A 444 -6.32 16.28 23.65
N VAL A 445 -5.94 15.23 22.92
CA VAL A 445 -5.75 15.27 21.46
C VAL A 445 -7.12 15.30 20.75
N THR A 446 -7.27 16.24 19.83
CA THR A 446 -8.55 16.51 19.11
C THR A 446 -8.51 16.17 17.63
N ASP A 447 -7.31 16.01 17.06
CA ASP A 447 -7.04 15.76 15.66
C ASP A 447 -5.85 14.80 15.50
N MET A 448 -6.09 13.71 14.76
CA MET A 448 -5.12 12.66 14.44
C MET A 448 -5.11 12.35 12.92
N ASN A 449 -5.55 13.30 12.08
CA ASN A 449 -5.58 13.09 10.63
C ASN A 449 -4.18 12.76 10.08
N TYR A 450 -4.09 11.91 9.05
CA TYR A 450 -2.84 11.54 8.36
C TYR A 450 -1.66 11.06 9.25
N MET A 451 -1.86 10.73 10.53
CA MET A 451 -0.76 10.63 11.52
C MET A 451 0.37 9.66 11.16
N PHE A 452 0.06 8.56 10.46
CA PHE A 452 1.02 7.57 9.92
C PHE A 452 0.87 7.41 8.39
N ASN A 453 0.36 8.44 7.70
CA ASN A 453 0.02 8.33 6.27
C ASN A 453 1.28 8.22 5.41
N GLY A 454 1.44 7.09 4.73
CA GLY A 454 2.48 6.91 3.71
C GLY A 454 3.68 6.07 4.15
N ASP A 455 3.74 5.63 5.41
CA ASP A 455 4.87 4.88 5.98
C ASP A 455 4.84 3.41 5.52
N LYS A 456 5.11 3.21 4.24
CA LYS A 456 4.95 1.93 3.53
C LYS A 456 5.76 0.79 4.13
N GLN A 457 6.82 1.08 4.91
CA GLN A 457 7.69 0.11 5.58
C GLN A 457 7.34 -0.16 7.06
N LEU A 458 6.37 0.56 7.63
CA LEU A 458 6.00 0.43 9.05
C LEU A 458 5.46 -0.97 9.34
N GLN A 459 6.07 -1.65 10.31
CA GLN A 459 5.78 -3.04 10.68
C GLN A 459 5.41 -3.18 12.16
N GLU A 460 5.99 -2.34 13.02
CA GLU A 460 5.73 -2.31 14.45
C GLU A 460 5.18 -0.94 14.86
N LEU A 461 3.92 -0.90 15.31
CA LEU A 461 3.27 0.32 15.78
C LEU A 461 2.58 0.06 17.12
N TYR A 462 3.01 0.76 18.18
CA TYR A 462 2.53 0.53 19.55
C TYR A 462 1.76 1.75 20.10
N LEU A 463 0.44 1.60 20.24
CA LEU A 463 -0.53 2.65 20.60
C LEU A 463 -1.24 2.39 21.95
N ALA A 464 -0.58 1.68 22.87
CA ALA A 464 -1.23 1.15 24.06
C ALA A 464 -1.84 2.24 24.96
N ASN A 465 -3.04 2.00 25.47
CA ASN A 465 -3.80 2.86 26.40
C ASN A 465 -4.22 4.24 25.86
N TRP A 466 -4.22 4.45 24.55
CA TRP A 466 -4.69 5.71 23.96
C TRP A 466 -6.18 5.96 24.25
N ASP A 467 -6.46 7.11 24.87
CA ASP A 467 -7.79 7.68 25.04
C ASP A 467 -8.07 8.65 23.88
N VAL A 468 -8.95 8.25 22.96
CA VAL A 468 -9.28 9.03 21.75
C VAL A 468 -10.63 9.74 21.86
N ARG A 469 -11.25 9.81 23.06
CA ARG A 469 -12.62 10.32 23.25
C ARG A 469 -12.82 11.81 23.00
N GLN A 470 -11.75 12.57 22.76
CA GLN A 470 -11.81 13.96 22.30
C GLN A 470 -11.51 14.13 20.81
N VAL A 471 -11.04 13.09 20.13
CA VAL A 471 -10.64 13.14 18.71
C VAL A 471 -11.87 13.31 17.83
N THR A 472 -11.79 14.23 16.87
CA THR A 472 -12.87 14.60 15.96
C THR A 472 -12.58 14.25 14.49
N ASP A 473 -11.30 14.09 14.13
CA ASP A 473 -10.82 13.68 12.81
C ASP A 473 -9.72 12.60 12.92
N MET A 474 -9.90 11.52 12.15
CA MET A 474 -8.96 10.40 11.97
C MET A 474 -8.79 10.05 10.48
N ALA A 475 -9.13 10.97 9.56
CA ALA A 475 -9.01 10.72 8.13
C ALA A 475 -7.55 10.40 7.76
N TYR A 476 -7.37 9.38 6.92
CA TYR A 476 -6.06 8.88 6.48
C TYR A 476 -5.08 8.48 7.62
N MET A 477 -5.52 8.34 8.88
CA MET A 477 -4.63 8.13 10.04
C MET A 477 -3.67 6.94 9.87
N PHE A 478 -4.12 5.83 9.28
CA PHE A 478 -3.34 4.62 9.00
C PHE A 478 -3.23 4.34 7.49
N ALA A 479 -3.27 5.39 6.66
CA ALA A 479 -3.26 5.27 5.22
C ALA A 479 -1.90 4.82 4.65
N HIS A 480 -1.95 3.94 3.67
CA HIS A 480 -0.82 3.41 2.92
C HIS A 480 0.26 2.67 3.75
N LEU A 481 -0.09 2.21 4.96
CA LEU A 481 0.74 1.32 5.79
C LEU A 481 0.78 -0.10 5.21
N SER A 482 1.45 -0.25 4.07
CA SER A 482 1.45 -1.49 3.28
C SER A 482 2.22 -2.65 3.91
N SER A 483 3.17 -2.41 4.81
CA SER A 483 3.91 -3.47 5.53
C SER A 483 3.31 -3.87 6.87
N LEU A 484 2.33 -3.14 7.39
CA LEU A 484 1.76 -3.39 8.70
C LEU A 484 0.89 -4.66 8.67
N LYS A 485 1.11 -5.57 9.62
CA LYS A 485 0.44 -6.89 9.69
C LYS A 485 -0.62 -6.96 10.80
N THR A 486 -0.38 -6.24 11.89
CA THR A 486 -1.21 -6.19 13.10
C THR A 486 -1.35 -4.76 13.58
N LEU A 487 -2.54 -4.38 14.02
CA LEU A 487 -2.84 -3.08 14.61
C LEU A 487 -3.85 -3.26 15.73
N ASP A 488 -3.48 -2.91 16.97
CA ASP A 488 -4.39 -2.93 18.11
C ASP A 488 -5.07 -1.56 18.27
N LEU A 489 -6.40 -1.57 18.23
CA LEU A 489 -7.28 -0.42 18.40
C LEU A 489 -8.32 -0.68 19.51
N SER A 490 -8.06 -1.64 20.41
CA SER A 490 -9.00 -2.08 21.44
C SER A 490 -9.41 -1.00 22.45
N SER A 491 -8.66 0.10 22.58
CA SER A 491 -9.02 1.27 23.40
C SER A 491 -9.80 2.37 22.65
N PHE A 492 -9.96 2.28 21.32
CA PHE A 492 -10.44 3.39 20.49
C PHE A 492 -11.97 3.56 20.58
N GLN A 493 -12.41 4.38 21.54
CA GLN A 493 -13.80 4.82 21.70
C GLN A 493 -14.04 6.07 20.84
N THR A 494 -14.57 5.86 19.62
CA THR A 494 -14.60 6.89 18.56
C THR A 494 -15.84 7.77 18.55
N ASP A 495 -16.59 7.86 19.65
CA ASP A 495 -17.92 8.49 19.71
C ASP A 495 -18.00 9.95 19.21
N LYS A 496 -16.89 10.70 19.29
CA LYS A 496 -16.80 12.09 18.78
C LYS A 496 -16.24 12.23 17.37
N VAL A 497 -15.69 11.16 16.80
CA VAL A 497 -15.06 11.21 15.47
C VAL A 497 -16.13 11.48 14.41
N SER A 498 -15.91 12.52 13.62
CA SER A 498 -16.82 12.99 12.57
C SER A 498 -16.32 12.65 11.16
N ASN A 499 -15.01 12.40 11.04
CA ASN A 499 -14.32 12.10 9.81
C ASN A 499 -13.36 10.90 9.99
N MET A 500 -13.58 9.84 9.20
CA MET A 500 -12.71 8.65 9.09
C MET A 500 -12.39 8.36 7.61
N THR A 501 -12.43 9.38 6.74
CA THR A 501 -12.26 9.21 5.29
C THR A 501 -10.93 8.52 5.01
N SER A 502 -10.96 7.43 4.24
CA SER A 502 -9.76 6.66 3.85
C SER A 502 -8.87 6.15 5.00
N MET A 503 -9.40 6.01 6.23
CA MET A 503 -8.58 5.75 7.45
C MET A 503 -7.60 4.56 7.34
N PHE A 504 -7.97 3.48 6.64
CA PHE A 504 -7.16 2.28 6.41
C PHE A 504 -6.90 2.01 4.90
N VAL A 505 -6.97 3.04 4.05
CA VAL A 505 -6.66 2.90 2.60
C VAL A 505 -5.25 2.33 2.40
N GLY A 506 -5.05 1.47 1.41
CA GLY A 506 -3.74 0.92 1.05
C GLY A 506 -3.11 -0.07 2.05
N THR A 507 -3.78 -0.44 3.14
CA THR A 507 -3.28 -1.38 4.16
C THR A 507 -3.42 -2.85 3.73
N THR A 508 -2.69 -3.23 2.68
CA THR A 508 -2.81 -4.53 2.00
C THR A 508 -2.42 -5.74 2.85
N ASN A 509 -1.52 -5.59 3.82
CA ASN A 509 -1.04 -6.68 4.68
C ASN A 509 -1.77 -6.85 6.02
N LEU A 510 -2.62 -5.90 6.44
CA LEU A 510 -3.50 -6.10 7.60
C LEU A 510 -4.54 -7.18 7.27
N LYS A 511 -4.52 -8.29 8.04
CA LYS A 511 -5.45 -9.43 7.86
C LYS A 511 -6.58 -9.46 8.89
N LEU A 512 -6.40 -8.77 10.01
CA LEU A 512 -7.42 -8.60 11.05
C LEU A 512 -7.49 -7.13 11.47
N LEU A 513 -8.70 -6.58 11.57
CA LEU A 513 -8.98 -5.31 12.22
C LEU A 513 -10.10 -5.50 13.25
N ASN A 514 -9.77 -5.32 14.53
CA ASN A 514 -10.77 -5.30 15.61
C ASN A 514 -11.28 -3.88 15.82
N LEU A 515 -12.45 -3.58 15.25
CA LEU A 515 -13.17 -2.31 15.35
C LEU A 515 -14.40 -2.45 16.28
N SER A 516 -14.35 -3.37 17.25
CA SER A 516 -15.48 -3.66 18.14
C SER A 516 -15.93 -2.48 19.01
N GLN A 517 -15.02 -1.56 19.34
CA GLN A 517 -15.27 -0.35 20.13
C GLN A 517 -15.57 0.89 19.28
N PHE A 518 -15.47 0.78 17.95
CA PHE A 518 -15.74 1.91 17.06
C PHE A 518 -17.25 2.21 17.02
N ASN A 519 -17.59 3.46 17.26
CA ASN A 519 -18.92 4.04 17.07
C ASN A 519 -18.81 5.07 15.94
N LEU A 520 -19.50 4.84 14.81
CA LEU A 520 -19.47 5.71 13.64
C LEU A 520 -20.75 6.55 13.53
N SER A 521 -21.60 6.63 14.56
CA SER A 521 -22.86 7.39 14.54
C SER A 521 -22.68 8.82 13.99
N ASN A 522 -21.68 9.55 14.49
CA ASN A 522 -21.34 10.92 14.06
C ASN A 522 -20.53 11.02 12.75
N VAL A 523 -19.93 9.91 12.27
CA VAL A 523 -19.21 9.87 11.00
C VAL A 523 -20.19 9.97 9.83
N LYS A 524 -20.19 11.10 9.13
CA LYS A 524 -21.12 11.35 8.00
C LYS A 524 -20.83 10.50 6.78
N ASN A 525 -19.57 10.09 6.59
CA ASN A 525 -19.10 9.43 5.38
C ASN A 525 -17.92 8.51 5.69
N VAL A 526 -17.94 7.32 5.09
CA VAL A 526 -16.93 6.25 5.25
C VAL A 526 -16.26 5.89 3.93
N ARG A 527 -16.40 6.72 2.88
CA ARG A 527 -15.81 6.47 1.55
C ARG A 527 -14.34 6.03 1.64
N ASN A 528 -14.04 4.95 0.93
CA ASN A 528 -12.72 4.40 0.71
C ASN A 528 -11.98 3.99 2.01
N MET A 529 -12.71 3.82 3.12
CA MET A 529 -12.13 3.61 4.46
C MET A 529 -11.18 2.40 4.53
N PHE A 530 -11.37 1.39 3.68
CA PHE A 530 -10.53 0.21 3.60
C PHE A 530 -9.87 0.02 2.22
N ALA A 531 -10.05 0.94 1.26
CA ALA A 531 -9.79 0.72 -0.15
C ALA A 531 -8.35 0.31 -0.47
N THR A 532 -8.16 -0.66 -1.37
CA THR A 532 -6.84 -1.09 -1.86
C THR A 532 -6.80 -1.13 -3.40
N SER A 533 -5.62 -0.92 -3.98
CA SER A 533 -5.42 -1.03 -5.44
C SER A 533 -5.47 -2.47 -5.96
N VAL A 534 -5.19 -3.44 -5.08
CA VAL A 534 -5.22 -4.88 -5.36
C VAL A 534 -6.14 -5.61 -4.40
N LYS A 535 -6.71 -6.74 -4.83
CA LYS A 535 -7.58 -7.57 -3.99
C LYS A 535 -6.83 -8.08 -2.75
N SER A 536 -7.24 -7.59 -1.58
CA SER A 536 -6.49 -7.73 -0.32
C SER A 536 -7.33 -8.45 0.74
N PRO A 537 -6.92 -9.67 1.18
CA PRO A 537 -7.63 -10.40 2.23
C PRO A 537 -7.68 -9.64 3.55
N LEU A 538 -8.86 -9.58 4.18
CA LEU A 538 -9.11 -8.93 5.47
C LEU A 538 -10.28 -9.62 6.21
N LEU A 539 -10.21 -9.66 7.55
CA LEU A 539 -11.35 -9.87 8.45
C LEU A 539 -11.51 -8.63 9.35
N VAL A 540 -12.74 -8.14 9.49
CA VAL A 540 -13.11 -7.03 10.38
C VAL A 540 -14.06 -7.55 11.46
N LEU A 541 -13.76 -7.23 12.73
CA LEU A 541 -14.67 -7.48 13.84
C LEU A 541 -15.35 -6.15 14.21
N ALA A 542 -16.67 -6.03 14.05
CA ALA A 542 -17.38 -4.77 14.26
C ALA A 542 -18.76 -4.94 14.91
N ASN A 543 -19.18 -3.92 15.66
CA ASN A 543 -20.55 -3.78 16.19
C ASN A 543 -21.35 -2.66 15.51
N ASP A 544 -20.68 -1.70 14.86
CA ASP A 544 -21.33 -0.55 14.24
C ASP A 544 -22.04 -0.92 12.92
N ASN A 545 -23.28 -0.44 12.76
CA ASN A 545 -24.11 -0.74 11.59
C ASN A 545 -23.53 -0.24 10.26
N LYS A 546 -22.73 0.83 10.22
CA LYS A 546 -22.08 1.34 9.01
C LYS A 546 -20.89 0.47 8.60
N LEU A 547 -20.21 -0.15 9.56
CA LEU A 547 -19.16 -1.15 9.30
C LEU A 547 -19.77 -2.49 8.86
N LEU A 548 -20.79 -2.97 9.58
CA LEU A 548 -21.50 -4.22 9.26
C LEU A 548 -22.19 -4.22 7.87
N ASN A 549 -22.53 -3.04 7.34
CA ASN A 549 -23.12 -2.87 6.00
C ASN A 549 -22.15 -2.17 5.02
N TYR A 550 -20.84 -2.19 5.29
CA TYR A 550 -19.85 -1.56 4.42
C TYR A 550 -19.62 -2.37 3.13
N ASN A 551 -19.43 -1.69 1.99
CA ASN A 551 -19.14 -2.34 0.71
C ASN A 551 -17.64 -2.66 0.58
N TYR A 552 -17.22 -3.74 1.25
CA TYR A 552 -15.84 -4.22 1.23
C TYR A 552 -15.33 -4.62 -0.16
N ASP A 553 -16.19 -5.19 -1.01
CA ASP A 553 -15.82 -5.59 -2.38
C ASP A 553 -15.44 -4.40 -3.27
N ALA A 554 -16.15 -3.26 -3.15
CA ALA A 554 -15.81 -2.03 -3.87
C ALA A 554 -14.47 -1.42 -3.43
N ASP A 555 -14.07 -1.68 -2.18
CA ASP A 555 -12.76 -1.32 -1.62
C ASP A 555 -11.67 -2.36 -1.93
N ASN A 556 -11.93 -3.35 -2.81
CA ASN A 556 -11.06 -4.49 -3.11
C ASN A 556 -10.68 -5.36 -1.89
N ARG A 557 -11.45 -5.32 -0.80
CA ARG A 557 -11.27 -6.24 0.33
C ARG A 557 -11.99 -7.55 0.05
N VAL A 558 -11.26 -8.65 0.21
CA VAL A 558 -11.77 -10.01 -0.01
C VAL A 558 -11.69 -10.83 1.27
N LEU A 559 -12.41 -11.95 1.29
CA LEU A 559 -12.35 -12.92 2.39
C LEU A 559 -10.91 -13.37 2.64
N THR A 560 -10.55 -13.52 3.92
CA THR A 560 -9.33 -14.19 4.36
C THR A 560 -9.67 -15.58 4.91
N GLY A 561 -8.64 -16.40 5.18
CA GLY A 561 -8.79 -17.77 5.65
C GLY A 561 -9.31 -17.92 7.09
N PRO A 562 -9.31 -19.14 7.65
CA PRO A 562 -8.77 -20.36 7.05
C PRO A 562 -9.50 -20.79 5.77
N VAL A 563 -8.73 -21.34 4.83
CA VAL A 563 -9.19 -21.79 3.50
C VAL A 563 -8.96 -23.30 3.39
N PHE A 564 -9.86 -24.00 2.70
CA PHE A 564 -9.72 -25.41 2.37
C PHE A 564 -9.61 -25.56 0.84
N ASP A 565 -8.62 -26.30 0.37
CA ASP A 565 -8.34 -26.58 -1.04
C ASP A 565 -8.46 -28.08 -1.32
N ALA A 566 -9.35 -28.46 -2.24
CA ALA A 566 -9.58 -29.85 -2.60
C ALA A 566 -8.43 -30.48 -3.43
N ASN A 567 -7.39 -29.72 -3.80
CA ASN A 567 -6.15 -30.23 -4.40
C ASN A 567 -6.39 -31.10 -5.66
N GLY A 568 -7.11 -30.56 -6.63
CA GLY A 568 -7.55 -31.27 -7.83
C GLY A 568 -8.68 -32.28 -7.60
N GLY A 569 -9.30 -32.31 -6.42
CA GLY A 569 -10.66 -32.79 -6.20
C GLY A 569 -11.68 -31.64 -6.21
N VAL A 570 -12.89 -31.92 -5.74
CA VAL A 570 -14.00 -30.96 -5.54
C VAL A 570 -14.75 -31.22 -4.23
N PHE A 571 -15.40 -30.19 -3.72
CA PHE A 571 -16.42 -30.30 -2.67
C PHE A 571 -17.81 -30.64 -3.28
N GLU A 572 -18.81 -30.87 -2.44
CA GLU A 572 -20.16 -31.31 -2.88
C GLU A 572 -20.81 -30.37 -3.93
N ASP A 573 -20.64 -29.06 -3.79
CA ASP A 573 -21.12 -28.02 -4.71
C ASP A 573 -20.25 -27.86 -5.97
N GLN A 574 -19.34 -28.81 -6.23
CA GLN A 574 -18.38 -28.83 -7.34
C GLN A 574 -17.32 -27.70 -7.28
N GLY A 575 -17.27 -26.93 -6.19
CA GLY A 575 -16.19 -25.97 -5.95
C GLY A 575 -14.87 -26.67 -5.65
N THR A 576 -13.74 -26.05 -6.01
CA THR A 576 -12.39 -26.55 -5.68
C THR A 576 -11.85 -26.01 -4.36
N THR A 577 -12.42 -24.93 -3.82
CA THR A 577 -12.03 -24.31 -2.55
C THR A 577 -13.24 -23.95 -1.67
N LYS A 578 -13.01 -23.85 -0.36
CA LYS A 578 -13.98 -23.34 0.64
C LYS A 578 -13.31 -22.34 1.57
N ASN A 579 -13.95 -21.20 1.81
CA ASN A 579 -13.56 -20.27 2.86
C ASN A 579 -14.41 -20.54 4.10
N TYR A 580 -13.79 -20.53 5.29
CA TYR A 580 -14.51 -20.69 6.56
C TYR A 580 -15.36 -19.46 6.90
N PHE A 581 -14.78 -18.26 6.78
CA PHE A 581 -15.52 -17.01 6.83
C PHE A 581 -16.24 -16.75 5.50
N GLN A 582 -17.46 -16.22 5.59
CA GLN A 582 -18.36 -15.99 4.45
C GLN A 582 -18.66 -14.49 4.25
N SER A 583 -18.06 -13.63 5.07
CA SER A 583 -18.15 -12.17 5.03
C SER A 583 -16.79 -11.60 5.44
N VAL A 584 -16.42 -10.43 4.89
CA VAL A 584 -15.24 -9.66 5.33
C VAL A 584 -15.45 -9.07 6.72
N VAL A 585 -16.70 -8.88 7.16
CA VAL A 585 -17.05 -8.39 8.49
C VAL A 585 -17.95 -9.38 9.25
N ILE A 586 -17.65 -9.57 10.54
CA ILE A 586 -18.46 -10.34 11.49
C ILE A 586 -18.57 -9.59 12.83
N THR A 587 -19.48 -10.02 13.71
CA THR A 587 -19.51 -9.47 15.07
C THR A 587 -18.42 -10.11 15.95
N PRO A 588 -17.92 -9.43 17.00
CA PRO A 588 -17.00 -10.03 17.97
C PRO A 588 -17.61 -11.20 18.78
N THR A 589 -18.92 -11.40 18.65
CA THR A 589 -19.71 -12.46 19.28
C THR A 589 -20.07 -13.61 18.33
N ASP A 590 -19.60 -13.56 17.07
CA ASP A 590 -19.90 -14.60 16.08
C ASP A 590 -19.31 -15.96 16.54
N PRO A 591 -20.12 -17.04 16.64
CA PRO A 591 -19.65 -18.37 17.00
C PRO A 591 -18.47 -18.87 16.15
N LYS A 592 -18.30 -18.38 14.92
CA LYS A 592 -17.17 -18.76 14.07
C LYS A 592 -15.81 -18.39 14.63
N LEU A 593 -15.72 -17.44 15.58
CA LEU A 593 -14.47 -17.13 16.28
C LEU A 593 -14.03 -18.25 17.25
N GLN A 594 -14.89 -19.22 17.57
CA GLN A 594 -14.61 -20.33 18.47
C GLN A 594 -13.96 -21.51 17.74
N MET A 595 -12.85 -22.03 18.28
CA MET A 595 -12.15 -23.20 17.72
C MET A 595 -13.04 -24.45 17.60
N GLN A 596 -14.03 -24.61 18.49
CA GLN A 596 -15.01 -25.71 18.40
C GLN A 596 -15.85 -25.63 17.12
N THR A 597 -16.30 -24.44 16.73
CA THR A 597 -17.09 -24.22 15.51
C THR A 597 -16.22 -24.37 14.26
N PHE A 598 -14.95 -23.98 14.33
CA PHE A 598 -13.99 -24.21 13.25
C PHE A 598 -13.73 -25.70 13.02
N ASN A 599 -13.48 -26.47 14.07
CA ASN A 599 -13.28 -27.92 13.96
C ASN A 599 -14.56 -28.60 13.42
N GLN A 600 -15.73 -28.29 13.98
CA GLN A 600 -17.02 -28.82 13.49
C GLN A 600 -17.28 -28.50 12.01
N PHE A 601 -16.79 -27.37 11.49
CA PHE A 601 -16.84 -27.07 10.06
C PHE A 601 -15.84 -27.94 9.28
N LYS A 602 -14.57 -28.01 9.71
CA LYS A 602 -13.51 -28.83 9.08
C LYS A 602 -13.95 -30.30 8.96
N ASP A 603 -14.47 -30.86 10.04
CA ASP A 603 -14.82 -32.28 10.16
C ASP A 603 -16.07 -32.63 9.32
N ALA A 604 -16.88 -31.63 8.94
CA ALA A 604 -18.05 -31.77 8.09
C ALA A 604 -17.76 -31.57 6.59
N LEU A 605 -16.51 -31.29 6.18
CA LEU A 605 -16.17 -31.07 4.77
C LEU A 605 -16.05 -32.38 3.99
N VAL A 606 -17.09 -32.71 3.21
CA VAL A 606 -17.04 -33.78 2.21
C VAL A 606 -16.31 -33.30 0.95
N VAL A 607 -15.25 -34.03 0.57
CA VAL A 607 -14.35 -33.71 -0.54
C VAL A 607 -14.07 -34.97 -1.35
N LYS A 608 -14.23 -34.90 -2.68
CA LYS A 608 -14.22 -36.04 -3.62
C LYS A 608 -13.20 -35.82 -4.75
N LYS A 609 -12.55 -36.90 -5.22
CA LYS A 609 -11.66 -36.88 -6.39
C LYS A 609 -11.68 -38.25 -7.09
N PRO A 610 -11.81 -38.31 -8.43
CA PRO A 610 -11.83 -39.58 -9.15
C PRO A 610 -10.59 -40.43 -8.87
N HIS A 611 -10.79 -41.74 -8.69
CA HIS A 611 -9.73 -42.72 -8.42
C HIS A 611 -8.82 -42.38 -7.23
N CYS A 612 -9.29 -41.62 -6.24
CA CYS A 612 -8.51 -41.26 -5.05
C CYS A 612 -9.33 -41.40 -3.77
N VAL A 613 -8.66 -41.74 -2.67
CA VAL A 613 -9.19 -41.68 -1.30
C VAL A 613 -8.65 -40.41 -0.64
N PHE A 614 -9.52 -39.62 -0.01
CA PHE A 614 -9.10 -38.54 0.88
C PHE A 614 -8.46 -39.15 2.14
N SER A 615 -7.30 -38.62 2.55
CA SER A 615 -6.54 -39.14 3.68
C SER A 615 -6.40 -38.18 4.86
N ASP A 616 -6.16 -36.89 4.60
CA ASP A 616 -6.05 -35.83 5.63
C ASP A 616 -5.98 -34.43 4.97
N TRP A 617 -5.94 -33.39 5.79
CA TRP A 617 -5.65 -32.00 5.41
C TRP A 617 -4.20 -31.63 5.72
N GLN A 618 -3.36 -31.47 4.69
CA GLN A 618 -2.03 -30.87 4.84
C GLN A 618 -2.17 -29.40 5.24
N VAL A 619 -1.61 -29.01 6.38
CA VAL A 619 -1.66 -27.65 6.91
C VAL A 619 -0.53 -26.80 6.32
N ASN A 620 -0.88 -25.84 5.47
CA ASN A 620 0.04 -24.84 4.93
C ASN A 620 -0.26 -23.49 5.62
N GLY A 621 0.38 -23.23 6.77
CA GLY A 621 0.16 -22.03 7.57
C GLY A 621 0.45 -22.25 9.05
N VAL A 622 -0.43 -21.75 9.91
CA VAL A 622 -0.39 -21.98 11.36
C VAL A 622 -1.10 -23.29 11.67
N ASP A 623 -0.42 -24.20 12.37
CA ASP A 623 -1.00 -25.41 12.94
C ASP A 623 -1.17 -25.28 14.47
N ASN A 624 -2.11 -26.02 15.06
CA ASN A 624 -2.44 -26.01 16.49
C ASN A 624 -2.70 -24.61 17.10
N ALA A 625 -3.46 -23.77 16.38
CA ALA A 625 -3.88 -22.45 16.85
C ALA A 625 -4.79 -22.51 18.10
N ASN A 626 -4.71 -21.49 18.95
CA ASN A 626 -5.62 -21.30 20.09
C ASN A 626 -6.89 -20.53 19.71
N ASN A 627 -6.82 -19.64 18.71
CA ASN A 627 -7.93 -18.83 18.23
C ASN A 627 -8.07 -18.96 16.71
N VAL A 628 -9.30 -18.87 16.19
CA VAL A 628 -9.53 -18.95 14.73
C VAL A 628 -8.93 -17.73 14.00
N THR A 629 -8.72 -16.61 14.70
CA THR A 629 -8.00 -15.43 14.20
C THR A 629 -6.50 -15.66 13.96
N ASP A 630 -5.94 -16.74 14.49
CA ASP A 630 -4.53 -17.11 14.26
C ASP A 630 -4.42 -17.92 12.94
N LEU A 631 -5.54 -18.40 12.40
CA LEU A 631 -5.64 -19.23 11.19
C LEU A 631 -5.96 -18.42 9.91
N LEU A 632 -6.02 -17.09 9.97
CA LEU A 632 -6.49 -16.25 8.85
C LEU A 632 -5.63 -16.33 7.57
N THR A 633 -4.41 -16.86 7.67
CA THR A 633 -3.47 -17.10 6.56
C THR A 633 -3.24 -18.59 6.28
N THR A 634 -3.97 -19.49 6.93
CA THR A 634 -3.77 -20.94 6.86
C THR A 634 -4.64 -21.57 5.77
N THR A 635 -3.99 -22.38 4.92
CA THR A 635 -4.66 -23.21 3.91
C THR A 635 -4.53 -24.68 4.27
N TYR A 636 -5.67 -25.35 4.41
CA TYR A 636 -5.78 -26.79 4.56
C TYR A 636 -5.93 -27.40 3.16
N GLN A 637 -4.92 -28.13 2.69
CA GLN A 637 -4.90 -28.72 1.36
C GLN A 637 -5.15 -30.24 1.43
N ALA A 638 -6.10 -30.75 0.64
CA ALA A 638 -6.50 -32.15 0.69
C ALA A 638 -5.36 -33.09 0.25
N VAL A 639 -5.06 -34.10 1.05
CA VAL A 639 -4.10 -35.17 0.77
C VAL A 639 -4.84 -36.37 0.20
N TRP A 640 -4.33 -36.90 -0.91
CA TRP A 640 -4.97 -37.93 -1.72
C TRP A 640 -4.11 -39.18 -1.83
N ILE A 641 -4.71 -40.34 -1.55
CA ILE A 641 -4.14 -41.65 -1.88
C ILE A 641 -4.75 -42.10 -3.20
N THR A 642 -3.96 -42.12 -4.26
CA THR A 642 -4.37 -42.62 -5.57
C THR A 642 -4.66 -44.12 -5.50
N LEU A 643 -5.83 -44.54 -5.96
CA LEU A 643 -6.18 -45.94 -6.15
C LEU A 643 -5.68 -46.42 -7.52
N PRO A 644 -5.25 -47.70 -7.65
CA PRO A 644 -4.92 -48.27 -8.94
C PRO A 644 -6.15 -48.32 -9.87
N GLU A 645 -5.92 -48.41 -11.18
CA GLU A 645 -7.02 -48.46 -12.15
C GLU A 645 -7.89 -49.70 -11.96
N ILE A 646 -9.10 -49.46 -11.46
CA ILE A 646 -10.31 -50.30 -11.55
C ILE A 646 -10.28 -51.55 -10.63
N PRO A 647 -11.15 -51.61 -9.60
CA PRO A 647 -11.45 -52.86 -8.90
C PRO A 647 -11.95 -53.91 -9.90
N SER A 648 -11.53 -55.17 -9.76
CA SER A 648 -11.92 -56.19 -10.74
C SER A 648 -13.45 -56.34 -10.81
N ASP A 649 -13.99 -56.42 -12.03
CA ASP A 649 -15.40 -56.74 -12.25
C ASP A 649 -15.70 -58.25 -12.17
N THR A 650 -14.66 -59.04 -11.84
CA THR A 650 -14.74 -60.45 -11.47
C THR A 650 -14.49 -60.57 -9.96
N ASP A 651 -15.58 -60.71 -9.20
CA ASP A 651 -15.54 -60.93 -7.75
C ASP A 651 -14.52 -61.99 -7.34
N ASN A 652 -13.74 -61.70 -6.30
CA ASN A 652 -12.73 -62.61 -5.75
C ASN A 652 -11.63 -63.05 -6.76
N GLY A 653 -11.45 -62.32 -7.87
CA GLY A 653 -10.35 -62.53 -8.81
C GLY A 653 -8.96 -62.35 -8.19
N LYS A 654 -7.97 -63.07 -8.74
CA LYS A 654 -6.57 -63.12 -8.28
C LYS A 654 -6.01 -61.74 -7.89
N PRO A 655 -5.34 -61.60 -6.73
CA PRO A 655 -4.52 -60.44 -6.36
C PRO A 655 -3.68 -59.88 -7.52
N GLY A 656 -4.04 -58.67 -7.99
CA GLY A 656 -3.17 -57.82 -8.80
C GLY A 656 -2.05 -57.20 -7.96
N GLU A 657 -0.93 -56.85 -8.59
CA GLU A 657 0.28 -56.36 -7.91
C GLU A 657 0.20 -54.90 -7.40
N THR A 658 -0.95 -54.21 -7.56
CA THR A 658 -0.97 -52.77 -7.84
C THR A 658 -1.38 -51.82 -6.71
N SER A 659 -1.75 -52.28 -5.50
CA SER A 659 -1.78 -51.43 -4.30
C SER A 659 -1.83 -52.20 -2.98
N LEU A 660 -1.25 -51.61 -1.93
CA LEU A 660 -1.40 -52.04 -0.53
C LEU A 660 -2.70 -51.55 0.11
N PHE A 661 -3.43 -50.61 -0.49
CA PHE A 661 -4.72 -50.12 0.03
C PHE A 661 -5.68 -49.70 -1.09
N GLY A 662 -6.96 -50.03 -0.97
CA GLY A 662 -7.99 -49.58 -1.91
C GLY A 662 -9.20 -50.50 -2.05
N LEU A 663 -10.18 -50.07 -2.85
CA LEU A 663 -11.21 -50.97 -3.39
C LEU A 663 -10.56 -52.00 -4.31
N TYR A 664 -10.97 -53.26 -4.19
CA TYR A 664 -10.29 -54.40 -4.80
C TYR A 664 -11.15 -55.18 -5.82
N TYR A 665 -12.43 -55.39 -5.51
CA TYR A 665 -13.51 -55.68 -6.46
C TYR A 665 -14.79 -54.99 -5.96
N SER A 666 -15.73 -54.70 -6.85
CA SER A 666 -16.99 -54.02 -6.50
C SER A 666 -18.11 -54.37 -7.50
N PRO A 667 -19.39 -54.37 -7.09
CA PRO A 667 -20.46 -54.89 -7.93
C PRO A 667 -20.70 -54.04 -9.18
N LYS A 668 -20.77 -54.71 -10.33
CA LYS A 668 -20.79 -54.08 -11.66
C LYS A 668 -22.07 -53.32 -11.99
N GLN A 669 -23.24 -53.86 -11.63
CA GLN A 669 -24.54 -53.27 -11.94
C GLN A 669 -25.66 -53.81 -11.02
N PHE A 670 -26.57 -52.93 -10.59
CA PHE A 670 -27.84 -53.31 -9.96
C PHE A 670 -28.93 -53.33 -11.03
N SER A 671 -29.45 -54.51 -11.36
CA SER A 671 -30.46 -54.72 -12.42
C SER A 671 -31.78 -55.21 -11.83
N PHE A 672 -32.77 -54.32 -11.79
CA PHE A 672 -34.11 -54.63 -11.28
C PHE A 672 -35.07 -54.97 -12.42
N PRO A 673 -35.94 -55.99 -12.28
CA PRO A 673 -36.87 -56.41 -13.32
C PRO A 673 -38.00 -55.38 -13.54
N VAL A 674 -38.56 -55.36 -14.75
CA VAL A 674 -39.74 -54.54 -15.08
C VAL A 674 -40.90 -54.95 -14.17
N THR A 675 -41.30 -54.04 -13.28
CA THR A 675 -42.22 -54.33 -12.18
C THR A 675 -43.40 -53.36 -12.19
N SER A 676 -44.62 -53.89 -12.14
CA SER A 676 -45.83 -53.09 -11.92
C SER A 676 -45.83 -52.53 -10.49
N LEU A 677 -46.05 -51.22 -10.36
CA LEU A 677 -46.15 -50.55 -9.06
C LEU A 677 -47.58 -50.59 -8.52
N ASN A 678 -47.71 -50.73 -7.21
CA ASN A 678 -48.95 -50.51 -6.47
C ASN A 678 -49.40 -49.05 -6.60
N GLU A 679 -50.71 -48.77 -6.46
CA GLU A 679 -51.24 -47.40 -6.55
C GLU A 679 -50.67 -46.45 -5.47
N THR A 680 -50.39 -46.97 -4.28
CA THR A 680 -49.75 -46.23 -3.16
C THR A 680 -48.96 -47.18 -2.25
N GLY A 681 -48.07 -46.61 -1.42
CA GLY A 681 -47.45 -47.30 -0.29
C GLY A 681 -46.06 -47.89 -0.59
N LYS A 682 -45.46 -48.54 0.41
CA LYS A 682 -44.13 -49.14 0.26
C LYS A 682 -44.17 -50.36 -0.66
N GLN A 683 -43.16 -50.47 -1.54
CA GLN A 683 -42.96 -51.64 -2.39
C GLN A 683 -41.47 -51.94 -2.52
N GLN A 684 -41.08 -53.20 -2.29
CA GLN A 684 -39.74 -53.70 -2.57
C GLN A 684 -39.72 -54.41 -3.92
N ILE A 685 -38.70 -54.12 -4.72
CA ILE A 685 -38.43 -54.78 -6.00
C ILE A 685 -37.16 -55.62 -5.83
N PRO A 686 -37.20 -56.96 -6.02
CA PRO A 686 -36.02 -57.81 -5.84
C PRO A 686 -34.99 -57.58 -6.96
N PHE A 687 -33.72 -57.64 -6.60
CA PHE A 687 -32.61 -57.75 -7.55
C PHE A 687 -32.55 -59.17 -8.13
N ASP A 688 -32.37 -59.29 -9.45
CA ASP A 688 -32.14 -60.58 -10.11
C ASP A 688 -30.64 -60.89 -10.12
N LYS A 689 -30.17 -61.59 -9.09
CA LYS A 689 -28.76 -61.89 -8.84
C LYS A 689 -28.28 -63.06 -9.71
N GLN A 690 -27.66 -62.73 -10.84
CA GLN A 690 -27.13 -63.70 -11.80
C GLN A 690 -25.69 -64.18 -11.47
N ASP A 691 -24.90 -63.34 -10.81
CA ASP A 691 -23.49 -63.58 -10.48
C ASP A 691 -23.21 -63.40 -8.97
N SER A 692 -21.93 -63.52 -8.58
CA SER A 692 -21.46 -63.04 -7.27
C SER A 692 -21.75 -61.54 -7.09
N PHE A 693 -21.83 -61.08 -5.84
CA PHE A 693 -22.24 -59.71 -5.53
C PHE A 693 -21.56 -59.22 -4.24
N ASP A 694 -20.24 -59.17 -4.28
CA ASP A 694 -19.35 -58.84 -3.19
C ASP A 694 -18.75 -57.43 -3.35
N ILE A 695 -18.21 -56.86 -2.26
CA ILE A 695 -17.28 -55.75 -2.33
C ILE A 695 -16.04 -56.01 -1.48
N GLY A 696 -14.88 -55.79 -2.07
CA GLY A 696 -13.57 -56.07 -1.47
C GLY A 696 -12.81 -54.79 -1.17
N VAL A 697 -12.24 -54.68 0.04
CA VAL A 697 -11.22 -53.68 0.38
C VAL A 697 -9.90 -54.39 0.64
N CYS A 698 -8.85 -54.00 -0.09
CA CYS A 698 -7.48 -54.37 0.24
C CYS A 698 -6.97 -53.43 1.34
N ASP A 699 -6.44 -53.98 2.43
CA ASP A 699 -5.52 -53.28 3.32
C ASP A 699 -4.39 -54.22 3.75
N LYS A 700 -3.25 -54.05 3.09
CA LYS A 700 -1.98 -54.77 3.26
C LYS A 700 -0.84 -53.84 3.68
N ARG A 701 -1.17 -52.71 4.31
CA ARG A 701 -0.20 -51.71 4.75
C ARG A 701 0.52 -52.10 6.04
N GLN A 702 0.00 -53.07 6.78
CA GLN A 702 0.48 -53.46 8.11
C GLN A 702 0.46 -52.28 9.12
N THR A 703 -0.45 -51.32 8.90
CA THR A 703 -0.72 -50.17 9.78
C THR A 703 -1.94 -50.41 10.66
N SER A 704 -2.03 -49.73 11.80
CA SER A 704 -3.22 -49.70 12.67
C SER A 704 -4.24 -48.60 12.31
N ASN A 705 -4.23 -48.14 11.05
CA ASN A 705 -5.06 -47.04 10.58
C ASN A 705 -6.50 -47.50 10.39
N ALA A 706 -7.45 -46.79 11.01
CA ALA A 706 -8.86 -46.97 10.77
C ALA A 706 -9.25 -46.53 9.34
N TRP A 707 -10.35 -47.08 8.84
CA TRP A 707 -11.00 -46.66 7.59
C TRP A 707 -12.46 -47.11 7.59
N THR A 708 -13.30 -46.45 6.79
CA THR A 708 -14.67 -46.90 6.51
C THR A 708 -14.90 -47.02 5.02
N LEU A 709 -15.62 -48.06 4.60
CA LEU A 709 -16.23 -48.13 3.28
C LEU A 709 -17.68 -47.68 3.40
N GLN A 710 -18.06 -46.68 2.62
CA GLN A 710 -19.38 -46.07 2.60
C GLN A 710 -20.04 -46.22 1.22
N ALA A 711 -21.36 -46.24 1.18
CA ALA A 711 -22.17 -46.36 -0.03
C ALA A 711 -23.30 -45.32 -0.05
N GLN A 712 -23.57 -44.71 -1.21
CA GLN A 712 -24.73 -43.84 -1.44
C GLN A 712 -25.40 -44.14 -2.78
N LEU A 713 -26.72 -44.15 -2.84
CA LEU A 713 -27.49 -44.30 -4.09
C LEU A 713 -27.66 -42.94 -4.78
N VAL A 714 -27.26 -42.83 -6.03
CA VAL A 714 -27.35 -41.59 -6.84
C VAL A 714 -28.12 -41.87 -8.13
N TRP A 715 -29.17 -41.09 -8.41
CA TRP A 715 -29.94 -41.17 -9.65
C TRP A 715 -29.33 -40.26 -10.72
N THR A 716 -29.04 -40.79 -11.92
CA THR A 716 -28.30 -40.07 -12.98
C THR A 716 -29.17 -39.33 -13.98
N THR A 717 -30.50 -39.41 -13.85
CA THR A 717 -31.45 -38.79 -14.78
C THR A 717 -32.34 -37.77 -14.08
N ALA A 718 -33.00 -36.89 -14.85
CA ALA A 718 -34.01 -35.97 -14.33
C ALA A 718 -35.26 -36.67 -13.72
N LYS A 719 -35.35 -38.01 -13.81
CA LYS A 719 -36.26 -38.83 -13.02
C LYS A 719 -35.52 -39.48 -11.86
N THR A 720 -35.95 -39.20 -10.63
CA THR A 720 -35.49 -39.85 -9.40
C THR A 720 -36.63 -40.65 -8.76
N ILE A 721 -36.31 -41.58 -7.86
CA ILE A 721 -37.30 -42.27 -7.02
C ILE A 721 -37.20 -41.67 -5.61
N PRO A 722 -38.17 -40.84 -5.16
CA PRO A 722 -38.04 -40.12 -3.88
C PRO A 722 -38.00 -41.07 -2.68
N GLY A 723 -36.94 -40.96 -1.87
CA GLY A 723 -36.74 -41.79 -0.68
C GLY A 723 -36.50 -43.28 -0.98
N SER A 724 -36.00 -43.61 -2.18
CA SER A 724 -35.57 -44.98 -2.48
C SER A 724 -34.35 -45.39 -1.68
N THR A 725 -34.31 -46.62 -1.19
CA THR A 725 -33.10 -47.25 -0.65
C THR A 725 -32.79 -48.56 -1.37
N ILE A 726 -31.52 -48.97 -1.39
CA ILE A 726 -31.14 -50.35 -1.73
C ILE A 726 -30.89 -51.10 -0.41
N VAL A 727 -31.77 -52.04 -0.10
CA VAL A 727 -31.71 -52.87 1.12
C VAL A 727 -30.89 -54.12 0.82
N LEU A 728 -29.92 -54.44 1.69
CA LEU A 728 -29.03 -55.60 1.57
C LEU A 728 -29.25 -56.61 2.71
N THR A 729 -29.00 -57.90 2.47
CA THR A 729 -29.32 -58.97 3.46
C THR A 729 -28.15 -59.54 4.26
N ASN A 730 -26.91 -59.06 4.07
CA ASN A 730 -25.78 -59.44 4.94
C ASN A 730 -26.00 -58.97 6.39
N LYS A 731 -25.64 -59.81 7.35
CA LYS A 731 -25.81 -59.62 8.80
C LYS A 731 -24.55 -59.06 9.48
N GLY A 732 -23.74 -58.30 8.75
CA GLY A 732 -22.49 -57.69 9.24
C GLY A 732 -21.25 -58.60 9.16
N VAL A 733 -21.30 -59.67 8.37
CA VAL A 733 -20.21 -60.62 8.21
C VAL A 733 -19.21 -60.11 7.17
N VAL A 734 -17.94 -60.02 7.59
CA VAL A 734 -16.78 -59.78 6.72
C VAL A 734 -15.87 -61.02 6.73
N LYS A 735 -15.37 -61.39 5.56
CA LYS A 735 -14.44 -62.52 5.35
C LYS A 735 -13.08 -61.99 4.88
N LYS A 736 -11.99 -62.68 5.21
CA LYS A 736 -10.69 -62.47 4.57
C LYS A 736 -10.59 -63.37 3.35
N ASN A 737 -10.44 -62.77 2.16
CA ASN A 737 -10.03 -63.51 0.98
C ASN A 737 -8.52 -63.80 1.08
N ILE A 738 -8.19 -65.09 1.17
CA ILE A 738 -6.83 -65.62 1.31
C ILE A 738 -6.32 -66.30 0.03
N ASN A 739 -7.00 -66.14 -1.11
CA ASN A 739 -6.53 -66.67 -2.39
C ASN A 739 -5.25 -65.92 -2.82
N ASP A 740 -4.17 -66.67 -3.03
CA ASP A 740 -2.85 -66.15 -3.44
C ASP A 740 -2.69 -66.04 -4.97
N GLY A 741 -3.72 -66.43 -5.72
CA GLY A 741 -3.68 -66.47 -7.18
C GLY A 741 -2.83 -67.60 -7.76
N THR A 742 -2.53 -68.66 -7.00
CA THR A 742 -1.94 -69.91 -7.53
C THR A 742 -2.99 -70.90 -8.02
N SER A 743 -4.22 -70.81 -7.50
CA SER A 743 -5.37 -71.64 -7.87
C SER A 743 -6.62 -70.77 -8.13
N PRO A 744 -7.58 -71.22 -8.97
CA PRO A 744 -8.86 -70.53 -9.14
C PRO A 744 -9.59 -70.39 -7.80
N PHE A 745 -10.25 -69.24 -7.59
CA PHE A 745 -10.93 -68.93 -6.33
C PHE A 745 -12.02 -69.95 -5.98
N ASN A 746 -12.04 -70.38 -4.72
CA ASN A 746 -13.05 -71.25 -4.15
C ASN A 746 -13.60 -70.66 -2.83
N PRO A 747 -14.86 -70.20 -2.77
CA PRO A 747 -15.42 -69.56 -1.58
C PRO A 747 -15.54 -70.50 -0.36
N SER A 748 -15.38 -71.82 -0.55
CA SER A 748 -15.40 -72.80 0.55
C SER A 748 -14.04 -72.99 1.24
N THR A 749 -12.94 -72.55 0.62
CA THR A 749 -11.57 -72.68 1.15
C THR A 749 -10.87 -71.33 1.33
N ASP A 750 -11.22 -70.34 0.50
CA ASP A 750 -10.44 -69.12 0.32
C ASP A 750 -11.03 -67.92 1.10
N LEU A 751 -12.13 -68.12 1.83
CA LEU A 751 -12.80 -67.11 2.66
C LEU A 751 -12.69 -67.45 4.16
N ALA A 752 -11.57 -67.07 4.76
CA ALA A 752 -11.32 -67.17 6.19
C ALA A 752 -12.16 -66.14 6.98
N ASP A 753 -12.42 -66.37 8.26
CA ASP A 753 -13.12 -65.40 9.11
C ASP A 753 -12.28 -64.12 9.31
N GLY A 754 -12.94 -62.95 9.26
CA GLY A 754 -12.28 -61.65 9.39
C GLY A 754 -11.70 -61.33 10.77
N GLY A 755 -12.05 -62.12 11.79
CA GLY A 755 -11.80 -61.77 13.19
C GLY A 755 -12.58 -60.52 13.60
N ASN A 756 -12.04 -59.77 14.56
CA ASN A 756 -12.63 -58.52 15.05
C ASN A 756 -11.97 -57.28 14.43
N GLU A 757 -11.23 -57.43 13.32
CA GLU A 757 -10.51 -56.33 12.67
C GLU A 757 -11.46 -55.38 11.94
N ILE A 758 -12.38 -55.93 11.14
CA ILE A 758 -13.36 -55.17 10.35
C ILE A 758 -14.77 -55.57 10.79
N GLN A 759 -15.60 -54.59 11.14
CA GLN A 759 -17.03 -54.77 11.34
C GLN A 759 -17.79 -54.48 10.05
N GLY A 760 -18.63 -55.42 9.60
CA GLY A 760 -19.58 -55.18 8.52
C GLY A 760 -20.90 -54.60 9.04
N ALA A 761 -21.59 -53.78 8.25
CA ALA A 761 -22.93 -53.32 8.58
C ALA A 761 -23.96 -54.47 8.51
N ALA A 762 -24.92 -54.51 9.44
CA ALA A 762 -25.97 -55.52 9.46
C ALA A 762 -27.28 -54.99 8.87
N LEU A 763 -27.76 -55.64 7.80
CA LEU A 763 -28.93 -55.28 7.00
C LEU A 763 -28.96 -53.81 6.54
N PRO A 764 -27.87 -53.28 5.93
CA PRO A 764 -27.81 -51.87 5.58
C PRO A 764 -28.81 -51.49 4.49
N GLU A 765 -29.44 -50.32 4.65
CA GLU A 765 -30.19 -49.63 3.61
C GLU A 765 -29.28 -48.53 3.02
N ILE A 766 -28.84 -48.68 1.77
CA ILE A 766 -28.09 -47.64 1.06
C ILE A 766 -29.07 -46.52 0.68
N GLU A 767 -28.94 -45.37 1.32
CA GLU A 767 -29.81 -44.21 1.15
C GLU A 767 -29.43 -43.34 -0.07
N THR A 768 -30.38 -42.53 -0.56
CA THR A 768 -30.06 -41.38 -1.44
C THR A 768 -29.60 -40.14 -0.67
N SER A 769 -29.98 -40.01 0.60
CA SER A 769 -29.84 -38.78 1.41
C SER A 769 -28.42 -38.46 1.86
N LYS A 770 -27.59 -39.50 2.05
CA LYS A 770 -26.25 -39.45 2.66
C LYS A 770 -25.52 -40.77 2.37
N PRO A 771 -24.18 -40.82 2.52
CA PRO A 771 -23.45 -42.08 2.61
C PRO A 771 -23.87 -42.92 3.83
N VAL A 772 -23.76 -44.23 3.68
CA VAL A 772 -24.04 -45.25 4.71
C VAL A 772 -22.83 -46.18 4.83
N VAL A 773 -22.32 -46.39 6.05
CA VAL A 773 -21.17 -47.28 6.30
C VAL A 773 -21.57 -48.73 6.03
N ILE A 774 -20.71 -49.46 5.31
CA ILE A 774 -20.88 -50.87 4.91
C ILE A 774 -19.78 -51.74 5.53
N MET A 775 -18.55 -51.24 5.63
CA MET A 775 -17.48 -51.81 6.45
C MET A 775 -16.77 -50.73 7.25
N GLU A 776 -16.35 -51.05 8.47
CA GLU A 776 -15.59 -50.20 9.39
C GLU A 776 -14.39 -50.97 9.93
N ALA A 777 -13.19 -50.41 9.80
CA ALA A 777 -11.95 -51.00 10.27
C ALA A 777 -11.54 -50.41 11.62
N HIS A 778 -11.39 -51.27 12.63
CA HIS A 778 -10.92 -50.87 13.95
C HIS A 778 -9.41 -50.56 13.95
N GLN A 779 -8.88 -50.05 15.05
CA GLN A 779 -7.43 -49.84 15.22
C GLN A 779 -6.70 -51.17 15.46
N ALA A 780 -6.52 -51.94 14.39
CA ALA A 780 -5.80 -53.21 14.36
C ALA A 780 -4.82 -53.26 13.17
N THR A 781 -3.78 -54.10 13.24
CA THR A 781 -2.84 -54.26 12.13
C THR A 781 -3.49 -55.02 10.97
N HIS A 782 -3.79 -54.33 9.87
CA HIS A 782 -4.43 -54.92 8.70
C HIS A 782 -3.41 -55.50 7.70
N ASP A 783 -3.63 -56.76 7.29
CA ASP A 783 -2.89 -57.43 6.22
C ASP A 783 -3.77 -58.46 5.48
N ALA A 784 -4.80 -57.99 4.78
CA ALA A 784 -5.72 -58.85 4.04
C ALA A 784 -6.49 -58.13 2.90
N ILE A 785 -7.25 -58.92 2.14
CA ILE A 785 -8.37 -58.43 1.33
C ILE A 785 -9.65 -58.80 2.09
N TYR A 786 -10.41 -57.81 2.51
CA TYR A 786 -11.63 -57.95 3.29
C TYR A 786 -12.84 -57.92 2.35
N ASN A 787 -13.55 -59.05 2.28
CA ASN A 787 -14.75 -59.27 1.48
C ASN A 787 -16.01 -59.05 2.35
N TYR A 788 -16.88 -58.16 1.88
CA TYR A 788 -18.27 -58.07 2.32
C TYR A 788 -19.19 -58.52 1.17
N ASN A 789 -19.75 -59.73 1.27
CA ASN A 789 -20.81 -60.21 0.37
C ASN A 789 -22.07 -59.38 0.64
N LEU A 790 -22.69 -58.77 -0.37
CA LEU A 790 -23.86 -57.90 -0.14
C LEU A 790 -25.15 -58.68 0.16
N GLY A 791 -25.14 -60.00 -0.03
CA GLY A 791 -26.32 -60.87 0.10
C GLY A 791 -27.26 -60.76 -1.10
N ASP A 792 -28.55 -60.82 -0.81
CA ASP A 792 -29.63 -60.43 -1.72
C ASP A 792 -29.84 -58.91 -1.61
N ALA A 793 -30.36 -58.29 -2.68
CA ALA A 793 -30.62 -56.86 -2.72
C ALA A 793 -32.07 -56.54 -3.13
N TYR A 794 -32.62 -55.45 -2.61
CA TYR A 794 -33.96 -54.96 -2.94
C TYR A 794 -33.96 -53.46 -3.15
N LEU A 795 -34.55 -52.97 -4.25
CA LEU A 795 -34.91 -51.57 -4.39
C LEU A 795 -36.20 -51.32 -3.61
N ASN A 796 -36.08 -50.63 -2.49
CA ASN A 796 -37.17 -50.29 -1.59
C ASN A 796 -37.71 -48.89 -1.94
N ILE A 797 -38.95 -48.84 -2.41
CA ILE A 797 -39.66 -47.61 -2.77
C ILE A 797 -40.49 -47.18 -1.55
N ALA A 798 -40.24 -45.98 -1.02
CA ALA A 798 -40.90 -45.48 0.18
C ALA A 798 -42.41 -45.21 0.00
N ASP A 799 -42.83 -44.74 -1.17
CA ASP A 799 -44.25 -44.62 -1.56
C ASP A 799 -44.38 -44.60 -3.08
N THR A 800 -45.00 -45.64 -3.66
CA THR A 800 -45.11 -45.83 -5.12
C THR A 800 -45.89 -44.73 -5.82
N LYS A 801 -46.82 -44.03 -5.14
CA LYS A 801 -47.63 -42.96 -5.74
C LYS A 801 -46.79 -41.78 -6.24
N ASN A 802 -45.58 -41.63 -5.71
CA ASN A 802 -44.65 -40.56 -6.06
C ASN A 802 -43.74 -40.92 -7.26
N VAL A 803 -43.84 -42.14 -7.79
CA VAL A 803 -42.98 -42.68 -8.84
C VAL A 803 -43.69 -42.62 -10.18
N GLN A 804 -43.01 -42.14 -11.22
CA GLN A 804 -43.60 -41.94 -12.54
C GLN A 804 -43.24 -43.11 -13.48
N PRO A 805 -44.18 -43.63 -14.30
CA PRO A 805 -43.87 -44.69 -15.25
C PRO A 805 -42.67 -44.38 -16.17
N GLY A 806 -41.83 -45.39 -16.38
CA GLY A 806 -40.68 -45.34 -17.30
C GLY A 806 -39.42 -45.97 -16.72
N ASN A 807 -38.32 -45.82 -17.46
CA ASN A 807 -37.02 -46.34 -17.08
C ASN A 807 -36.31 -45.37 -16.11
N TYR A 808 -35.54 -45.93 -15.19
CA TYR A 808 -34.74 -45.20 -14.20
C TYR A 808 -33.29 -45.71 -14.25
N THR A 809 -32.33 -44.81 -14.15
CA THR A 809 -30.90 -45.13 -14.14
C THR A 809 -30.19 -44.37 -13.03
N GLY A 810 -29.28 -45.03 -12.34
CA GLY A 810 -28.49 -44.51 -11.24
C GLY A 810 -27.26 -45.39 -11.00
N HIS A 811 -26.44 -44.99 -10.03
CA HIS A 811 -25.23 -45.70 -9.59
C HIS A 811 -25.15 -45.73 -8.06
N VAL A 812 -24.30 -46.61 -7.52
CA VAL A 812 -23.91 -46.58 -6.11
C VAL A 812 -22.51 -45.99 -6.03
N GLU A 813 -22.34 -44.89 -5.27
CA GLU A 813 -21.04 -44.30 -5.00
C GLU A 813 -20.38 -45.02 -3.83
N TRP A 814 -19.39 -45.85 -4.14
CA TRP A 814 -18.54 -46.52 -3.16
C TRP A 814 -17.39 -45.61 -2.75
N THR A 815 -17.44 -45.09 -1.53
CA THR A 815 -16.43 -44.17 -0.98
C THR A 815 -15.65 -44.89 0.11
N LEU A 816 -14.39 -45.25 -0.16
CA LEU A 816 -13.45 -45.66 0.86
C LEU A 816 -12.86 -44.39 1.50
N VAL A 817 -12.98 -44.26 2.82
CA VAL A 817 -12.51 -43.11 3.61
C VAL A 817 -11.47 -43.60 4.60
N GLN A 818 -10.28 -43.01 4.57
CA GLN A 818 -9.28 -43.14 5.63
C GLN A 818 -9.18 -41.78 6.31
N ALA A 819 -9.51 -41.73 7.60
CA ALA A 819 -9.40 -40.53 8.42
C ALA A 819 -8.58 -40.85 9.68
N PRO A 820 -7.92 -39.84 10.28
CA PRO A 820 -7.53 -39.85 11.70
C PRO A 820 -8.73 -40.03 12.64
#